data_AF-A0A7S6SIE8-F1
#
_entry.id   AF-A0A7S6SIE8-F1
#
_cell.length_a   1.000
_cell.length_b   1.000
_cell.length_c   1.000
_cell.angle_alpha   90.00
_cell.angle_beta   90.00
_cell.angle_gamma   90.00
#
_symmetry.space_group_name_H-M   'P 1'
#
loop_
_entity.id
_entity.type
_entity.pdbx_description
1 polymer ?
#
loop_
_entity_poly.entity_id
_entity_poly.type
_entity_poly.pdbx_seq_one_letter_code
_entity_poly.pdbx_strand_id
1 'polypeptide(L)'
;MRQVVQNYRSGELAVQDVPEPTGRGGGLVVANAASLISAGTEKSTVSVARKNLLGKAMERPEMVRKVLNKARKDGLADTLKMVFQRLDSPVALGYSCAGVVIDVGPDVQGFAVGDRVACAGQGYASHAEQVWVPKNLCVHLPESLGFEEGAYVTLGAIALQGVRQAEPRLGDVVAVIGLGLLGQITVQILKANGCRVVAADIAADKLALAKSFGADEAVLPGELPAAALALGQGQGVDAVIITASTRDSGPVSVAGEICRPKGRVVVVGAVGMDLPREPYYKKELELRLSMSYGPGRYDPAYEEKGQDYPYGYVRWTEQRNMAAFLWLIQAGRVNVKALTSHRYGIAEAEAAYQMMMAGTEPYLGILLEYPPHPAASAPAPAPVAVPAAPAGSLALGLIGAGNHVRDMLLPHLKGQPGVSLRWLCGGTGISTNALAERLGIPGRTTDFTEVLADAAVNAVLIGTRHADHARMVIAALQAGKHVFVEKPLCLTEEELEAILAACRAPAAQSLRLMVGFNRAYSSHGRQAREFFAGHREPLVMSYRVNAGAIPASHWVQDPAVGGGRIIGEGCHFLDFMVEVCGALPVRVRGIAIGRHATGITSDQCILTFGFADGSVGTLVYAAGGDAALAKERFEAFGDGRALVLDDFLVTELYQGGRRRLFKSGKRDKGFAAEMAQFRREVLEGVAPSQSLERLEAVSRACILGARSLQTGDEYGWAAP
;
A
#
# COMPACT_ATOMS: atom_id res chain seq x y z
N MET A 1 17.02 11.35 5.33
CA MET A 1 17.04 10.48 6.52
C MET A 1 17.64 9.12 6.19
N ARG A 2 18.36 8.52 7.13
CA ARG A 2 18.88 7.16 7.02
C ARG A 2 17.80 6.12 7.31
N GLN A 3 17.74 5.09 6.48
CA GLN A 3 16.81 3.97 6.63
C GLN A 3 17.47 2.65 6.22
N VAL A 4 17.21 1.59 7.00
CA VAL A 4 17.61 0.23 6.64
C VAL A 4 16.68 -0.32 5.57
N VAL A 5 17.26 -0.69 4.44
CA VAL A 5 16.55 -1.28 3.31
C VAL A 5 17.13 -2.63 2.93
N GLN A 6 16.26 -3.48 2.40
CA GLN A 6 16.66 -4.74 1.77
C GLN A 6 16.20 -4.81 0.32
N ASN A 7 17.13 -5.08 -0.59
CA ASN A 7 16.80 -5.40 -1.97
C ASN A 7 16.25 -6.83 -2.05
N TYR A 8 15.00 -6.99 -2.47
CA TYR A 8 14.35 -8.30 -2.47
C TYR A 8 14.90 -9.25 -3.55
N ARG A 9 15.59 -8.75 -4.59
CA ARG A 9 16.21 -9.57 -5.63
C ARG A 9 17.59 -10.06 -5.21
N SER A 10 18.51 -9.14 -4.88
CA SER A 10 19.89 -9.48 -4.50
C SER A 10 19.99 -10.03 -3.07
N GLY A 11 19.02 -9.71 -2.21
CA GLY A 11 19.09 -10.00 -0.77
C GLY A 11 20.07 -9.09 -0.01
N GLU A 12 20.63 -8.10 -0.70
CA GLU A 12 21.54 -7.10 -0.15
C GLU A 12 20.79 -6.19 0.81
N LEU A 13 21.44 -5.89 1.94
CA LEU A 13 20.94 -5.03 2.99
C LEU A 13 21.86 -3.83 3.05
N ALA A 14 21.29 -2.63 3.08
CA ALA A 14 22.05 -1.38 3.11
C ALA A 14 21.36 -0.34 3.98
N VAL A 15 22.13 0.55 4.59
CA VAL A 15 21.65 1.82 5.14
C VAL A 15 21.68 2.85 4.01
N GLN A 16 20.52 3.40 3.66
CA GLN A 16 20.39 4.38 2.57
C GLN A 16 19.85 5.70 3.08
N ASP A 17 20.31 6.79 2.46
CA ASP A 17 19.68 8.09 2.57
C ASP A 17 18.44 8.14 1.67
N VAL A 18 17.28 8.30 2.30
CA VAL A 18 15.98 8.40 1.64
C VAL A 18 15.27 9.69 2.03
N PRO A 19 14.33 10.19 1.21
CA PRO A 19 13.47 11.30 1.59
C PRO A 19 12.71 11.05 2.89
N GLU A 20 12.56 12.10 3.70
CA GLU A 20 11.75 12.08 4.90
C GLU A 20 10.27 11.83 4.56
N PRO A 21 9.52 11.13 5.42
CA PRO A 21 8.10 10.92 5.23
C PRO A 21 7.32 12.18 5.60
N THR A 22 6.37 12.57 4.76
CA THR A 22 5.42 13.64 5.06
C THR A 22 4.26 13.16 5.93
N GLY A 23 3.73 14.07 6.75
CA GLY A 23 2.45 13.88 7.42
C GLY A 23 1.33 13.61 6.42
N ARG A 24 0.63 12.50 6.64
CA ARG A 24 -0.61 12.15 5.93
C ARG A 24 -1.75 12.07 6.93
N GLY A 25 -2.98 12.26 6.42
CA GLY A 25 -4.19 12.01 7.21
C GLY A 25 -4.16 10.64 7.87
N GLY A 26 -4.65 10.57 9.12
CA GLY A 26 -4.78 9.32 9.88
C GLY A 26 -3.53 8.81 10.61
N GLY A 27 -2.37 9.48 10.51
CA GLY A 27 -1.13 9.04 11.17
C GLY A 27 -0.25 10.14 11.73
N LEU A 28 0.88 9.73 12.31
CA LEU A 28 1.89 10.57 12.95
C LEU A 28 3.21 10.43 12.21
N VAL A 29 4.00 11.50 12.11
CA VAL A 29 5.43 11.39 11.80
C VAL A 29 6.19 11.37 13.12
N VAL A 30 7.01 10.34 13.32
CA VAL A 30 7.77 10.09 14.53
C VAL A 30 9.25 10.08 14.20
N ALA A 31 10.02 10.95 14.87
CA ALA A 31 11.47 10.88 14.87
C ALA A 31 11.90 9.79 15.85
N ASN A 32 12.42 8.69 15.31
CA ASN A 32 12.84 7.55 16.11
C ASN A 32 14.04 7.91 16.99
N ALA A 33 13.97 7.50 18.26
CA ALA A 33 15.09 7.53 19.19
C ALA A 33 15.66 6.12 19.40
N ALA A 34 14.82 5.08 19.30
CA ALA A 34 15.23 3.69 19.35
C ALA A 34 14.33 2.80 18.49
N SER A 35 14.88 1.71 17.96
CA SER A 35 14.11 0.65 17.32
C SER A 35 14.77 -0.70 17.59
N LEU A 36 14.02 -1.79 17.42
CA LEU A 36 14.47 -3.11 17.89
C LEU A 36 14.49 -4.14 16.75
N ILE A 37 15.67 -4.68 16.47
CA ILE A 37 15.83 -5.81 15.56
C ILE A 37 15.43 -7.09 16.29
N SER A 38 14.44 -7.78 15.74
CA SER A 38 13.98 -9.08 16.25
C SER A 38 14.51 -10.22 15.39
N ALA A 39 15.49 -10.94 15.90
CA ALA A 39 16.20 -11.95 15.12
C ALA A 39 15.32 -13.06 14.52
N GLY A 40 14.21 -13.47 15.16
CA GLY A 40 13.32 -14.48 14.59
C GLY A 40 12.69 -14.02 13.27
N THR A 41 11.83 -13.01 13.34
CA THR A 41 11.12 -12.45 12.18
C THR A 41 12.07 -11.92 11.12
N GLU A 42 13.08 -11.15 11.50
CA GLU A 42 13.92 -10.46 10.52
C GLU A 42 14.93 -11.38 9.85
N LYS A 43 15.50 -12.37 10.56
CA LYS A 43 16.32 -13.40 9.92
C LYS A 43 15.51 -14.18 8.88
N SER A 44 14.24 -14.46 9.17
CA SER A 44 13.34 -15.09 8.20
C SER A 44 13.15 -14.21 6.96
N THR A 45 12.81 -12.92 7.12
CA THR A 45 12.65 -11.96 6.02
C THR A 45 13.92 -11.85 5.18
N VAL A 46 15.07 -11.70 5.82
CA VAL A 46 16.38 -11.57 5.16
C VAL A 46 16.78 -12.86 4.44
N SER A 47 16.56 -14.02 5.05
CA SER A 47 16.89 -15.31 4.45
C SER A 47 16.07 -15.60 3.18
N VAL A 48 14.79 -15.23 3.16
CA VAL A 48 13.91 -15.36 1.99
C VAL A 48 14.39 -14.46 0.85
N ALA A 49 14.79 -13.23 1.16
CA ALA A 49 15.32 -12.29 0.17
C ALA A 49 16.64 -12.78 -0.46
N ARG A 50 17.49 -13.49 0.28
CA ARG A 50 18.76 -14.07 -0.22
C ARG A 50 18.61 -15.32 -1.09
N LYS A 51 17.42 -15.93 -1.18
CA LYS A 51 17.21 -17.12 -2.02
C LYS A 51 17.26 -16.80 -3.52
N ASN A 52 17.68 -17.78 -4.32
CA ASN A 52 17.57 -17.69 -5.78
C ASN A 52 16.09 -17.69 -6.23
N LEU A 53 15.83 -17.37 -7.51
CA LEU A 53 14.47 -17.26 -8.05
C LEU A 53 13.64 -18.53 -7.87
N LEU A 54 14.26 -19.71 -8.00
CA LEU A 54 13.61 -21.00 -7.81
C LEU A 54 13.18 -21.19 -6.34
N GLY A 55 14.06 -20.88 -5.39
CA GLY A 55 13.76 -20.93 -3.95
C GLY A 55 12.65 -19.96 -3.56
N LYS A 56 12.63 -18.75 -4.14
CA LYS A 56 11.54 -17.77 -3.95
C LYS A 56 10.22 -18.25 -4.53
N ALA A 57 10.26 -18.92 -5.68
CA ALA A 57 9.08 -19.48 -6.34
C ALA A 57 8.46 -20.64 -5.53
N MET A 58 9.29 -21.53 -4.98
CA MET A 58 8.84 -22.65 -4.14
C MET A 58 8.15 -22.19 -2.85
N GLU A 59 8.58 -21.07 -2.26
CA GLU A 59 7.93 -20.52 -1.06
C GLU A 59 6.64 -19.76 -1.35
N ARG A 60 6.34 -19.44 -2.62
CA ARG A 60 5.16 -18.67 -3.01
C ARG A 60 4.44 -19.29 -4.22
N PRO A 61 3.94 -20.54 -4.12
CA PRO A 61 3.31 -21.24 -5.24
C PRO A 61 2.12 -20.48 -5.83
N GLU A 62 1.34 -19.77 -4.99
CA GLU A 62 0.22 -18.94 -5.46
C GLU A 62 0.67 -17.76 -6.34
N MET A 63 1.82 -17.15 -6.05
CA MET A 63 2.36 -16.07 -6.88
C MET A 63 2.85 -16.60 -8.23
N VAL A 64 3.41 -17.82 -8.27
CA VAL A 64 3.81 -18.48 -9.52
C VAL A 64 2.61 -18.70 -10.43
N ARG A 65 1.48 -19.19 -9.88
CA ARG A 65 0.22 -19.35 -10.64
C ARG A 65 -0.26 -18.03 -11.24
N LYS A 66 -0.20 -16.93 -10.47
CA LYS A 66 -0.55 -15.59 -10.96
C LYS A 66 0.36 -15.13 -12.10
N VAL A 67 1.67 -15.39 -12.01
CA VAL A 67 2.64 -15.06 -13.06
C VAL A 67 2.35 -15.85 -14.33
N LEU A 68 2.08 -17.15 -14.23
CA LEU A 68 1.74 -17.99 -15.39
C LEU A 68 0.47 -17.53 -16.11
N ASN A 69 -0.58 -17.19 -15.34
CA ASN A 69 -1.82 -16.65 -15.91
C ASN A 69 -1.59 -15.32 -16.62
N LYS A 70 -0.77 -14.45 -16.05
CA LYS A 70 -0.42 -13.16 -16.66
C LYS A 70 0.43 -13.32 -17.93
N ALA A 71 1.39 -14.25 -17.93
CA ALA A 71 2.19 -14.58 -19.11
C ALA A 71 1.35 -15.05 -20.30
N ARG A 72 0.29 -15.83 -20.03
CA ARG A 72 -0.66 -16.27 -21.07
C ARG A 72 -1.47 -15.10 -21.66
N LYS A 73 -1.78 -14.07 -20.86
CA LYS A 73 -2.65 -12.96 -21.26
C LYS A 73 -1.88 -11.82 -21.93
N ASP A 74 -0.76 -11.42 -21.33
CA ASP A 74 -0.01 -10.21 -21.67
C ASP A 74 1.31 -10.54 -22.40
N GLY A 75 1.65 -11.83 -22.53
CA GLY A 75 2.89 -12.29 -23.14
C GLY A 75 4.03 -12.48 -22.13
N LEU A 76 5.00 -13.31 -22.50
CA LEU A 76 6.13 -13.70 -21.64
C LEU A 76 7.07 -12.53 -21.32
N ALA A 77 7.41 -11.71 -22.31
CA ALA A 77 8.37 -10.61 -22.15
C ALA A 77 7.88 -9.56 -21.14
N ASP A 78 6.63 -9.09 -21.30
CA ASP A 78 6.04 -8.08 -20.41
C ASP A 78 5.81 -8.63 -19.00
N THR A 79 5.43 -9.90 -18.89
CA THR A 79 5.27 -10.57 -17.60
C THR A 79 6.59 -10.70 -16.86
N LEU A 80 7.66 -11.13 -17.56
CA LEU A 80 9.00 -11.22 -16.99
C LEU A 80 9.49 -9.85 -16.53
N LYS A 81 9.32 -8.80 -17.35
CA LYS A 81 9.70 -7.43 -17.00
C LYS A 81 9.03 -6.96 -15.70
N MET A 82 7.72 -7.17 -15.56
CA MET A 82 6.97 -6.83 -14.35
C MET A 82 7.44 -7.64 -13.12
N VAL A 83 7.71 -8.95 -13.29
CA VAL A 83 8.23 -9.78 -12.19
C VAL A 83 9.59 -9.26 -11.72
N PHE A 84 10.50 -8.97 -12.64
CA PHE A 84 11.81 -8.42 -12.31
C PHE A 84 11.69 -7.06 -11.62
N GLN A 85 10.86 -6.15 -12.12
CA GLN A 85 10.62 -4.86 -11.47
C GLN A 85 10.09 -5.00 -10.03
N ARG A 86 9.20 -5.96 -9.77
CA ARG A 86 8.67 -6.21 -8.43
C ARG A 86 9.70 -6.81 -7.49
N LEU A 87 10.58 -7.67 -8.02
CA LEU A 87 11.69 -8.24 -7.25
C LEU A 87 12.80 -7.20 -6.98
N ASP A 88 13.02 -6.26 -7.90
CA ASP A 88 13.99 -5.17 -7.76
C ASP A 88 13.55 -4.09 -6.76
N SER A 89 12.32 -4.13 -6.27
CA SER A 89 11.79 -3.12 -5.34
C SER A 89 12.34 -3.33 -3.92
N PRO A 90 12.99 -2.32 -3.32
CA PRO A 90 13.49 -2.43 -1.96
C PRO A 90 12.35 -2.46 -0.94
N VAL A 91 12.60 -3.13 0.19
CA VAL A 91 11.66 -3.30 1.30
C VAL A 91 12.26 -2.69 2.56
N ALA A 92 11.42 -2.01 3.34
CA ALA A 92 11.79 -1.49 4.65
C ALA A 92 11.91 -2.65 5.66
N LEU A 93 12.96 -2.63 6.48
CA LEU A 93 13.08 -3.53 7.63
C LEU A 93 12.60 -2.84 8.91
N GLY A 94 12.31 -3.63 9.94
CA GLY A 94 11.78 -3.16 11.22
C GLY A 94 10.25 -3.04 11.26
N TYR A 95 9.74 -3.20 12.48
CA TYR A 95 8.30 -3.18 12.78
C TYR A 95 7.99 -2.75 14.23
N SER A 96 8.99 -2.24 14.96
CA SER A 96 8.87 -1.80 16.36
C SER A 96 9.90 -0.71 16.65
N CYS A 97 9.42 0.48 17.00
CA CYS A 97 10.27 1.64 17.31
C CYS A 97 9.64 2.54 18.36
N ALA A 98 10.40 3.49 18.88
CA ALA A 98 9.92 4.52 19.78
C ALA A 98 10.68 5.84 19.55
N GLY A 99 9.99 6.94 19.78
CA GLY A 99 10.49 8.25 19.41
C GLY A 99 9.57 9.39 19.82
N VAL A 100 9.82 10.55 19.23
CA VAL A 100 9.07 11.79 19.49
C VAL A 100 8.23 12.14 18.25
N VAL A 101 6.97 12.50 18.47
CA VAL A 101 6.08 12.98 17.41
C VAL A 101 6.57 14.33 16.91
N ILE A 102 6.84 14.44 15.61
CA ILE A 102 7.29 15.68 14.96
C ILE A 102 6.24 16.29 14.01
N ASP A 103 5.25 15.50 13.60
CA ASP A 103 4.09 15.97 12.83
C ASP A 103 2.87 15.09 13.10
N VAL A 104 1.67 15.68 13.02
CA VAL A 104 0.39 15.03 13.31
C VAL A 104 -0.58 15.28 12.16
N GLY A 105 -1.11 14.20 11.57
CA GLY A 105 -2.10 14.32 10.52
C GLY A 105 -3.36 15.07 10.99
N PRO A 106 -4.02 15.86 10.11
CA PRO A 106 -5.10 16.78 10.51
C PRO A 106 -6.31 16.10 11.17
N ASP A 107 -6.57 14.84 10.83
CA ASP A 107 -7.71 14.06 11.34
C ASP A 107 -7.35 13.19 12.57
N VAL A 108 -6.13 13.34 13.10
CA VAL A 108 -5.67 12.57 14.26
C VAL A 108 -5.98 13.32 15.55
N GLN A 109 -6.59 12.60 16.49
CA GLN A 109 -6.89 13.10 17.83
C GLN A 109 -6.10 12.28 18.86
N GLY A 110 -5.82 12.86 20.02
CA GLY A 110 -5.17 12.19 21.15
C GLY A 110 -3.64 12.15 21.11
N PHE A 111 -3.03 12.81 20.12
CA PHE A 111 -1.58 12.99 19.99
C PHE A 111 -1.26 14.45 19.61
N ALA A 112 -0.08 14.91 20.00
CA ALA A 112 0.47 16.24 19.75
C ALA A 112 1.95 16.13 19.38
N VAL A 113 2.44 17.14 18.66
CA VAL A 113 3.89 17.30 18.43
C VAL A 113 4.61 17.43 19.77
N GLY A 114 5.70 16.70 19.93
CA GLY A 114 6.47 16.59 21.18
C GLY A 114 6.12 15.37 22.03
N ASP A 115 5.01 14.68 21.75
CA ASP A 115 4.65 13.47 22.48
C ASP A 115 5.68 12.36 22.30
N ARG A 116 5.95 11.64 23.38
CA ARG A 116 6.80 10.44 23.37
C ARG A 116 5.92 9.25 23.06
N VAL A 117 6.23 8.51 22.00
CA VAL A 117 5.41 7.39 21.54
C VAL A 117 6.23 6.15 21.27
N ALA A 118 5.58 5.00 21.43
CA ALA A 118 6.04 3.71 20.94
C ALA A 118 5.12 3.26 19.78
N CYS A 119 5.72 2.71 18.73
CA CYS A 119 5.08 2.45 17.46
C CYS A 119 5.25 1.00 17.02
N ALA A 120 4.23 0.47 16.36
CA ALA A 120 4.21 -0.88 15.81
C ALA A 120 3.88 -0.89 14.31
N GLY A 121 4.07 -2.04 13.69
CA GLY A 121 3.54 -2.34 12.36
C GLY A 121 4.64 -2.53 11.31
N GLN A 122 4.59 -3.68 10.64
CA GLN A 122 5.48 -3.98 9.53
C GLN A 122 5.17 -3.05 8.34
N GLY A 123 6.18 -2.33 7.87
CA GLY A 123 6.03 -1.31 6.83
C GLY A 123 5.65 0.09 7.35
N TYR A 124 5.48 0.24 8.67
CA TYR A 124 5.22 1.52 9.33
C TYR A 124 6.34 1.84 10.33
N ALA A 125 6.48 1.05 11.40
CA ALA A 125 7.49 1.22 12.45
C ALA A 125 8.87 0.66 12.06
N SER A 126 9.39 1.11 10.91
CA SER A 126 10.64 0.64 10.31
C SER A 126 11.90 1.19 10.98
N HIS A 127 13.04 0.55 10.72
CA HIS A 127 14.36 1.03 11.13
C HIS A 127 14.78 2.23 10.27
N ALA A 128 14.28 3.42 10.62
CA ALA A 128 14.56 4.68 9.96
C ALA A 128 14.67 5.81 11.00
N GLU A 129 15.37 6.91 10.68
CA GLU A 129 15.43 8.07 11.58
C GLU A 129 14.05 8.73 11.78
N GLN A 130 13.19 8.70 10.75
CA GLN A 130 11.81 9.14 10.86
C GLN A 130 10.87 8.13 10.21
N VAL A 131 9.66 7.97 10.76
CA VAL A 131 8.63 7.06 10.26
C VAL A 131 7.26 7.73 10.26
N TRP A 132 6.44 7.44 9.26
CA TRP A 132 5.00 7.72 9.32
C TRP A 132 4.26 6.47 9.79
N VAL A 133 3.46 6.60 10.84
CA VAL A 133 2.76 5.48 11.48
C VAL A 133 1.29 5.84 11.71
N PRO A 134 0.32 5.00 11.30
CA PRO A 134 -1.08 5.23 11.59
C PRO A 134 -1.37 5.34 13.09
N LYS A 135 -2.34 6.18 13.48
CA LYS A 135 -2.56 6.52 14.90
C LYS A 135 -2.84 5.33 15.81
N ASN A 136 -3.53 4.30 15.32
CA ASN A 136 -3.88 3.10 16.10
C ASN A 136 -2.71 2.13 16.26
N LEU A 137 -1.60 2.37 15.57
CA LEU A 137 -0.33 1.67 15.71
C LEU A 137 0.70 2.49 16.53
N CYS A 138 0.26 3.58 17.14
CA CYS A 138 1.03 4.39 18.07
C CYS A 138 0.42 4.31 19.48
N VAL A 139 1.25 4.34 20.52
CA VAL A 139 0.82 4.48 21.92
C VAL A 139 1.73 5.45 22.65
N HIS A 140 1.18 6.22 23.59
CA HIS A 140 1.97 7.08 24.48
C HIS A 140 2.98 6.26 25.29
N LEU A 141 4.22 6.73 25.29
CA LEU A 141 5.30 6.21 26.10
C LEU A 141 5.35 6.99 27.43
N PRO A 142 5.10 6.35 28.58
CA PRO A 142 5.14 7.03 29.88
C PRO A 142 6.49 7.72 30.14
N GLU A 143 6.46 8.88 30.82
CA GLU A 143 7.67 9.66 31.10
C GLU A 143 8.75 8.87 31.84
N SER A 144 8.32 7.97 32.74
CA SER A 144 9.20 7.12 33.55
C SER A 144 9.94 6.04 32.75
N LEU A 145 9.59 5.78 31.50
CA LEU A 145 10.24 4.79 30.64
C LEU A 145 11.16 5.47 29.63
N GLY A 146 12.27 4.82 29.25
CA GLY A 146 13.11 5.26 28.15
C GLY A 146 12.60 4.81 26.77
N PHE A 147 13.20 5.32 25.71
CA PHE A 147 12.86 4.91 24.33
C PHE A 147 13.30 3.48 24.02
N GLU A 148 14.34 2.96 24.70
CA GLU A 148 14.69 1.54 24.62
C GLU A 148 13.51 0.65 25.01
N GLU A 149 12.87 0.93 26.15
CA GLU A 149 11.71 0.16 26.59
C GLU A 149 10.55 0.25 25.59
N GLY A 150 10.33 1.44 25.02
CA GLY A 150 9.35 1.65 23.95
C GLY A 150 9.64 0.84 22.69
N ALA A 151 10.91 0.64 22.32
CA ALA A 151 11.28 -0.13 21.13
C ALA A 151 10.85 -1.61 21.21
N TYR A 152 10.65 -2.15 22.42
CA TYR A 152 10.14 -3.52 22.63
C TYR A 152 8.62 -3.66 22.49
N VAL A 153 7.88 -2.56 22.27
CA VAL A 153 6.42 -2.55 22.44
C VAL A 153 5.69 -3.58 21.57
N THR A 154 6.09 -3.75 20.31
CA THR A 154 5.39 -4.66 19.40
C THR A 154 5.59 -6.11 19.81
N LEU A 155 6.81 -6.47 20.21
CA LEU A 155 7.16 -7.82 20.63
C LEU A 155 6.47 -8.17 21.95
N GLY A 156 6.42 -7.21 22.87
CA GLY A 156 5.69 -7.33 24.11
C GLY A 156 4.20 -7.52 23.90
N ALA A 157 3.61 -6.77 22.96
CA ALA A 157 2.21 -6.93 22.58
C ALA A 157 1.93 -8.30 21.93
N ILE A 158 2.85 -8.84 21.12
CA ILE A 158 2.76 -10.20 20.56
C ILE A 158 2.79 -11.27 21.66
N ALA A 159 3.75 -11.17 22.58
CA ALA A 159 3.86 -12.08 23.71
C ALA A 159 2.60 -12.02 24.60
N LEU A 160 2.12 -10.81 24.91
CA LEU A 160 0.91 -10.59 25.70
C LEU A 160 -0.34 -11.16 25.03
N GLN A 161 -0.46 -11.03 23.71
CA GLN A 161 -1.56 -11.65 22.97
C GLN A 161 -1.52 -13.18 23.06
N GLY A 162 -0.33 -13.79 22.98
CA GLY A 162 -0.15 -15.23 23.21
C GLY A 162 -0.61 -15.67 24.60
N VAL A 163 -0.24 -14.90 25.63
CA VAL A 163 -0.71 -15.13 27.00
C VAL A 163 -2.23 -14.98 27.11
N ARG A 164 -2.83 -13.97 26.46
CA ARG A 164 -4.29 -13.78 26.46
C ARG A 164 -5.03 -14.92 25.79
N GLN A 165 -4.50 -15.46 24.69
CA GLN A 165 -5.06 -16.64 24.04
C GLN A 165 -4.98 -17.90 24.92
N ALA A 166 -4.03 -17.98 25.84
CA ALA A 166 -3.91 -19.07 26.79
C ALA A 166 -4.94 -18.99 27.95
N GLU A 167 -5.58 -17.82 28.14
CA GLU A 167 -6.54 -17.55 29.22
C GLU A 167 -6.07 -18.06 30.60
N PRO A 168 -4.84 -17.71 31.03
CA PRO A 168 -4.31 -18.21 32.29
C PRO A 168 -5.09 -17.66 33.48
N ARG A 169 -5.28 -18.51 34.48
CA ARG A 169 -5.82 -18.15 35.78
C ARG A 169 -4.69 -18.09 36.81
N LEU A 170 -4.92 -17.35 37.88
CA LEU A 170 -3.98 -17.27 38.99
C LEU A 170 -3.67 -18.68 39.52
N GLY A 171 -2.40 -19.06 39.54
CA GLY A 171 -1.94 -20.37 40.00
C GLY A 171 -1.84 -21.45 38.90
N ASP A 172 -2.31 -21.19 37.68
CA ASP A 172 -2.15 -22.13 36.55
C ASP A 172 -0.68 -22.46 36.29
N VAL A 173 -0.42 -23.70 35.87
CA VAL A 173 0.90 -24.15 35.42
C VAL A 173 0.98 -24.03 33.90
N VAL A 174 1.91 -23.23 33.38
CA VAL A 174 2.03 -22.94 31.95
C VAL A 174 3.43 -23.30 31.45
N ALA A 175 3.51 -24.05 30.35
CA ALA A 175 4.78 -24.32 29.69
C ALA A 175 5.06 -23.30 28.56
N VAL A 176 6.30 -22.84 28.43
CA VAL A 176 6.76 -21.97 27.32
C VAL A 176 7.83 -22.70 26.52
N ILE A 177 7.55 -22.99 25.25
CA ILE A 177 8.47 -23.70 24.35
C ILE A 177 9.10 -22.71 23.37
N GLY A 178 10.42 -22.51 23.51
CA GLY A 178 11.26 -21.61 22.72
C GLY A 178 11.49 -20.28 23.44
N LEU A 179 12.66 -20.10 24.05
CA LEU A 179 13.05 -18.94 24.87
C LEU A 179 13.92 -17.95 24.10
N GLY A 180 13.60 -17.74 22.83
CA GLY A 180 13.97 -16.52 22.12
C GLY A 180 13.30 -15.30 22.75
N LEU A 181 13.42 -14.14 22.09
CA LEU A 181 12.98 -12.87 22.68
C LEU A 181 11.50 -12.87 23.13
N LEU A 182 10.59 -13.40 22.31
CA LEU A 182 9.18 -13.56 22.68
C LEU A 182 8.96 -14.51 23.87
N GLY A 183 9.71 -15.61 23.93
CA GLY A 183 9.60 -16.57 25.03
C GLY A 183 10.05 -15.98 26.36
N GLN A 184 11.16 -15.23 26.36
CA GLN A 184 11.65 -14.54 27.57
C GLN A 184 10.67 -13.50 28.09
N ILE A 185 10.02 -12.74 27.19
CA ILE A 185 8.96 -11.80 27.57
C ILE A 185 7.73 -12.57 28.08
N THR A 186 7.34 -13.66 27.42
CA THR A 186 6.18 -14.48 27.79
C THR A 186 6.32 -15.05 29.19
N VAL A 187 7.51 -15.56 29.57
CA VAL A 187 7.80 -16.04 30.93
C VAL A 187 7.50 -14.93 31.96
N GLN A 188 8.04 -13.73 31.75
CA GLN A 188 7.84 -12.60 32.67
C GLN A 188 6.36 -12.21 32.80
N ILE A 189 5.62 -12.16 31.69
CA ILE A 189 4.19 -11.84 31.69
C ILE A 189 3.38 -12.91 32.44
N LEU A 190 3.69 -14.20 32.25
CA LEU A 190 3.04 -15.31 32.98
C LEU A 190 3.34 -15.24 34.49
N LYS A 191 4.58 -14.91 34.87
CA LYS A 191 4.93 -14.69 36.28
C LYS A 191 4.19 -13.49 36.87
N ALA A 192 4.07 -12.39 36.12
CA ALA A 192 3.28 -11.22 36.51
C ALA A 192 1.78 -11.52 36.65
N ASN A 193 1.25 -12.46 35.85
CA ASN A 193 -0.12 -12.96 35.96
C ASN A 193 -0.33 -13.87 37.20
N GLY A 194 0.76 -14.38 37.79
CA GLY A 194 0.73 -15.28 38.94
C GLY A 194 0.70 -16.77 38.56
N CYS A 195 1.13 -17.11 37.35
CA CYS A 195 1.32 -18.50 36.92
C CYS A 195 2.60 -19.11 37.47
N ARG A 196 2.65 -20.44 37.49
CA ARG A 196 3.87 -21.24 37.62
C ARG A 196 4.33 -21.64 36.22
N VAL A 197 5.61 -21.51 35.91
CA VAL A 197 6.12 -21.59 34.54
C VAL A 197 7.20 -22.65 34.40
N VAL A 198 7.02 -23.57 33.44
CA VAL A 198 8.09 -24.45 32.92
C VAL A 198 8.57 -23.89 31.58
N ALA A 199 9.83 -23.51 31.49
CA ALA A 199 10.44 -22.94 30.31
C ALA A 199 11.33 -23.98 29.61
N ALA A 200 11.31 -24.03 28.27
CA ALA A 200 12.17 -24.94 27.51
C ALA A 200 12.79 -24.28 26.28
N ASP A 201 14.10 -24.48 26.11
CA ASP A 201 14.89 -24.07 24.94
C ASP A 201 16.10 -24.99 24.78
N ILE A 202 16.67 -25.01 23.58
CA ILE A 202 17.88 -25.78 23.27
C ILE A 202 19.15 -25.13 23.82
N ALA A 203 19.13 -23.84 24.15
CA ALA A 203 20.32 -23.08 24.56
C ALA A 203 20.32 -22.82 26.08
N ALA A 204 21.38 -23.27 26.76
CA ALA A 204 21.49 -23.24 28.22
C ALA A 204 21.53 -21.82 28.82
N ASP A 205 22.11 -20.87 28.09
CA ASP A 205 22.14 -19.44 28.44
C ASP A 205 20.72 -18.85 28.51
N LYS A 206 19.84 -19.23 27.57
CA LYS A 206 18.43 -18.81 27.57
C LYS A 206 17.63 -19.44 28.71
N LEU A 207 17.94 -20.68 29.09
CA LEU A 207 17.35 -21.32 30.26
C LEU A 207 17.72 -20.58 31.56
N ALA A 208 18.99 -20.24 31.71
CA ALA A 208 19.48 -19.47 32.85
C ALA A 208 18.81 -18.09 32.94
N LEU A 209 18.66 -17.42 31.79
CA LEU A 209 17.97 -16.14 31.70
C LEU A 209 16.47 -16.26 32.04
N ALA A 210 15.79 -17.31 31.59
CA ALA A 210 14.38 -17.53 31.95
C ALA A 210 14.22 -17.79 33.46
N LYS A 211 15.15 -18.52 34.09
CA LYS A 211 15.17 -18.70 35.56
C LYS A 211 15.38 -17.38 36.29
N SER A 212 16.27 -16.50 35.81
CA SER A 212 16.48 -15.18 36.44
C SER A 212 15.25 -14.28 36.33
N PHE A 213 14.38 -14.51 35.33
CA PHE A 213 13.06 -13.88 35.19
C PHE A 213 11.93 -14.58 35.96
N GLY A 214 12.24 -15.63 36.73
CA GLY A 214 11.30 -16.28 37.64
C GLY A 214 10.59 -17.50 37.07
N ALA A 215 11.04 -18.09 35.96
CA ALA A 215 10.59 -19.43 35.58
C ALA A 215 10.86 -20.42 36.74
N ASP A 216 9.84 -21.17 37.13
CA ASP A 216 9.94 -22.15 38.23
C ASP A 216 10.85 -23.31 37.83
N GLU A 217 10.74 -23.75 36.58
CA GLU A 217 11.65 -24.69 35.95
C GLU A 217 12.11 -24.15 34.59
N ALA A 218 13.37 -24.38 34.24
CA ALA A 218 13.88 -24.14 32.89
C ALA A 218 14.78 -25.30 32.49
N VAL A 219 14.39 -26.04 31.46
CA VAL A 219 14.93 -27.36 31.14
C VAL A 219 15.17 -27.53 29.64
N LEU A 220 16.01 -28.50 29.28
CA LEU A 220 16.21 -28.87 27.88
C LEU A 220 14.95 -29.56 27.32
N PRO A 221 14.71 -29.57 25.98
CA PRO A 221 13.47 -30.12 25.42
C PRO A 221 13.19 -31.58 25.79
N GLY A 222 14.22 -32.41 25.95
CA GLY A 222 14.07 -33.81 26.36
C GLY A 222 13.60 -34.00 27.81
N GLU A 223 13.80 -33.00 28.65
CA GLU A 223 13.44 -33.01 30.08
C GLU A 223 12.06 -32.36 30.33
N LEU A 224 11.53 -31.64 29.33
CA LEU A 224 10.27 -30.90 29.43
C LEU A 224 9.09 -31.77 29.88
N PRO A 225 8.86 -33.00 29.36
CA PRO A 225 7.74 -33.83 29.82
C PRO A 225 7.79 -34.15 31.32
N ALA A 226 8.98 -34.48 31.84
CA ALA A 226 9.16 -34.79 33.25
C ALA A 226 8.96 -33.53 34.12
N ALA A 227 9.55 -32.39 33.73
CA ALA A 227 9.39 -31.13 34.45
C ALA A 227 7.94 -30.63 34.46
N ALA A 228 7.26 -30.71 33.32
CA ALA A 228 5.84 -30.38 33.18
C ALA A 228 4.95 -31.25 34.08
N LEU A 229 5.20 -32.56 34.10
CA LEU A 229 4.46 -33.50 34.94
C LEU A 229 4.70 -33.22 36.43
N ALA A 230 5.95 -32.97 36.83
CA ALA A 230 6.30 -32.67 38.21
C ALA A 230 5.67 -31.35 38.69
N LEU A 231 5.82 -30.25 37.94
CA LEU A 231 5.27 -28.95 38.32
C LEU A 231 3.73 -28.96 38.31
N GLY A 232 3.13 -29.68 37.35
CA GLY A 232 1.70 -29.94 37.21
C GLY A 232 1.15 -31.04 38.12
N GLN A 233 1.92 -31.51 39.13
CA GLN A 233 1.47 -32.48 40.14
C GLN A 233 0.88 -33.76 39.56
N GLY A 234 1.49 -34.30 38.50
CA GLY A 234 1.08 -35.52 37.84
C GLY A 234 -0.05 -35.36 36.80
N GLN A 235 -0.62 -34.16 36.66
CA GLN A 235 -1.71 -33.90 35.70
C GLN A 235 -1.22 -33.36 34.36
N GLY A 236 -0.02 -32.78 34.31
CA GLY A 236 0.47 -31.98 33.19
C GLY A 236 0.16 -30.49 33.38
N VAL A 237 0.42 -29.68 32.35
CA VAL A 237 0.26 -28.22 32.39
C VAL A 237 -1.13 -27.76 31.90
N ASP A 238 -1.64 -26.65 32.44
CA ASP A 238 -2.91 -26.04 32.05
C ASP A 238 -2.88 -25.49 30.63
N ALA A 239 -1.73 -24.91 30.25
CA ALA A 239 -1.51 -24.40 28.90
C ALA A 239 -0.05 -24.54 28.46
N VAL A 240 0.15 -24.59 27.14
CA VAL A 240 1.47 -24.52 26.50
C VAL A 240 1.46 -23.36 25.52
N ILE A 241 2.43 -22.44 25.64
CA ILE A 241 2.65 -21.34 24.70
C ILE A 241 3.91 -21.63 23.89
N ILE A 242 3.76 -21.74 22.58
CA ILE A 242 4.84 -22.06 21.66
C ILE A 242 5.32 -20.78 21.00
N THR A 243 6.52 -20.33 21.38
CA THR A 243 7.23 -19.16 20.84
C THR A 243 8.43 -19.55 19.97
N ALA A 244 8.70 -20.85 19.82
CA ALA A 244 9.72 -21.39 18.94
C ALA A 244 9.47 -21.06 17.45
N SER A 245 10.55 -21.01 16.67
CA SER A 245 10.50 -20.85 15.22
C SER A 245 11.25 -22.00 14.54
N THR A 246 10.52 -22.95 13.97
CA THR A 246 11.06 -24.15 13.32
C THR A 246 10.09 -24.66 12.25
N ARG A 247 10.55 -25.48 11.30
CA ARG A 247 9.65 -26.19 10.37
C ARG A 247 9.10 -27.49 10.96
N ASP A 248 9.67 -27.93 12.08
CA ASP A 248 9.32 -29.17 12.76
C ASP A 248 8.00 -29.03 13.52
N SER A 249 7.20 -30.10 13.54
CA SER A 249 5.96 -30.20 14.32
C SER A 249 6.20 -30.69 15.76
N GLY A 250 7.44 -31.00 16.14
CA GLY A 250 7.85 -31.43 17.47
C GLY A 250 7.33 -30.55 18.61
N PRO A 251 7.40 -29.20 18.53
CA PRO A 251 6.82 -28.33 19.55
C PRO A 251 5.32 -28.54 19.77
N VAL A 252 4.53 -28.72 18.70
CA VAL A 252 3.08 -28.97 18.82
C VAL A 252 2.79 -30.40 19.30
N SER A 253 3.64 -31.36 18.96
CA SER A 253 3.52 -32.73 19.45
C SER A 253 3.77 -32.82 20.95
N VAL A 254 4.91 -32.30 21.42
CA VAL A 254 5.26 -32.28 22.85
C VAL A 254 4.23 -31.48 23.64
N ALA A 255 3.71 -30.37 23.09
CA ALA A 255 2.64 -29.61 23.73
C ALA A 255 1.39 -30.48 24.02
N GLY A 256 1.00 -31.35 23.08
CA GLY A 256 -0.10 -32.30 23.27
C GLY A 256 0.18 -33.36 24.34
N GLU A 257 1.44 -33.79 24.46
CA GLU A 257 1.89 -34.77 25.46
C GLU A 257 1.88 -34.21 26.88
N ILE A 258 2.33 -32.96 27.06
CA ILE A 258 2.51 -32.36 28.39
C ILE A 258 1.28 -31.63 28.93
N CYS A 259 0.35 -31.24 28.05
CA CYS A 259 -0.92 -30.65 28.47
C CYS A 259 -1.75 -31.65 29.29
N ARG A 260 -2.44 -31.15 30.33
CA ARG A 260 -3.48 -31.91 31.02
C ARG A 260 -4.74 -32.08 30.14
N PRO A 261 -5.67 -33.00 30.48
CA PRO A 261 -7.00 -33.03 29.86
C PRO A 261 -7.67 -31.65 29.91
N LYS A 262 -8.30 -31.22 28.80
CA LYS A 262 -8.92 -29.90 28.58
C LYS A 262 -7.93 -28.73 28.69
N GLY A 263 -6.65 -28.99 28.45
CA GLY A 263 -5.60 -27.97 28.37
C GLY A 263 -5.61 -27.21 27.03
N ARG A 264 -4.87 -26.10 26.98
CA ARG A 264 -4.78 -25.22 25.80
C ARG A 264 -3.36 -25.23 25.23
N VAL A 265 -3.24 -25.33 23.90
CA VAL A 265 -1.99 -25.14 23.17
C VAL A 265 -2.11 -23.88 22.33
N VAL A 266 -1.25 -22.89 22.59
CA VAL A 266 -1.23 -21.61 21.89
C VAL A 266 0.00 -21.51 21.01
N VAL A 267 -0.21 -21.37 19.71
CA VAL A 267 0.87 -21.18 18.73
C VAL A 267 1.07 -19.68 18.49
N VAL A 268 2.23 -19.16 18.88
CA VAL A 268 2.65 -17.77 18.65
C VAL A 268 3.77 -17.70 17.61
N GLY A 269 4.75 -18.59 17.72
CA GLY A 269 5.85 -18.70 16.78
C GLY A 269 5.49 -19.47 15.51
N ALA A 270 6.41 -19.47 14.53
CA ALA A 270 6.25 -20.20 13.28
C ALA A 270 6.74 -21.64 13.44
N VAL A 271 5.83 -22.61 13.58
CA VAL A 271 6.12 -24.03 13.76
C VAL A 271 5.42 -24.91 12.72
N GLY A 272 5.86 -26.16 12.57
CA GLY A 272 5.11 -27.18 11.82
C GLY A 272 3.75 -27.45 12.47
N MET A 273 2.74 -27.74 11.65
CA MET A 273 1.34 -27.85 12.07
C MET A 273 0.76 -29.26 11.83
N ASP A 274 1.62 -30.28 11.74
CA ASP A 274 1.18 -31.68 11.65
C ASP A 274 0.82 -32.19 13.05
N LEU A 275 -0.45 -32.02 13.42
CA LEU A 275 -0.94 -32.28 14.78
C LEU A 275 -1.14 -33.79 15.03
N PRO A 276 -0.57 -34.36 16.11
CA PRO A 276 -0.82 -35.74 16.46
C PRO A 276 -2.25 -35.91 16.99
N ARG A 277 -3.06 -36.71 16.28
CA ARG A 277 -4.49 -36.88 16.62
C ARG A 277 -4.72 -37.42 18.02
N GLU A 278 -3.98 -38.45 18.43
CA GLU A 278 -4.27 -39.20 19.65
C GLU A 278 -4.21 -38.37 20.95
N PRO A 279 -3.11 -37.65 21.28
CA PRO A 279 -3.06 -36.85 22.51
C PRO A 279 -4.07 -35.70 22.50
N TYR A 280 -4.24 -35.01 21.37
CA TYR A 280 -5.21 -33.92 21.24
C TYR A 280 -6.65 -34.40 21.39
N TYR A 281 -6.99 -35.55 20.79
CA TYR A 281 -8.32 -36.14 20.86
C TYR A 281 -8.63 -36.71 22.24
N LYS A 282 -7.76 -37.55 22.82
CA LYS A 282 -8.01 -38.22 24.10
C LYS A 282 -8.12 -37.24 25.27
N LYS A 283 -7.37 -36.14 25.21
CA LYS A 283 -7.37 -35.10 26.25
C LYS A 283 -8.35 -33.97 25.94
N GLU A 284 -9.00 -33.97 24.77
CA GLU A 284 -9.83 -32.87 24.29
C GLU A 284 -9.14 -31.51 24.41
N LEU A 285 -7.95 -31.41 23.82
CA LEU A 285 -7.15 -30.18 23.86
C LEU A 285 -7.70 -29.12 22.91
N GLU A 286 -7.60 -27.86 23.32
CA GLU A 286 -7.86 -26.71 22.46
C GLU A 286 -6.55 -26.22 21.82
N LEU A 287 -6.50 -26.18 20.50
CA LEU A 287 -5.42 -25.53 19.77
C LEU A 287 -5.87 -24.12 19.35
N ARG A 288 -5.09 -23.10 19.72
CA ARG A 288 -5.37 -21.69 19.42
C ARG A 288 -4.18 -21.07 18.68
N LEU A 289 -4.47 -20.27 17.66
CA LEU A 289 -3.47 -19.50 16.93
C LEU A 289 -3.48 -18.05 17.43
N SER A 290 -2.31 -17.53 17.78
CA SER A 290 -2.18 -16.13 18.21
C SER A 290 -1.96 -15.21 17.02
N MET A 291 -2.93 -14.35 16.73
CA MET A 291 -2.82 -13.34 15.68
C MET A 291 -1.94 -12.17 16.12
N SER A 292 -0.62 -12.31 15.96
CA SER A 292 0.37 -11.25 16.23
C SER A 292 0.09 -10.51 17.56
N TYR A 293 -0.04 -9.18 17.56
CA TYR A 293 -0.37 -8.35 18.71
C TYR A 293 -1.88 -8.09 18.90
N GLY A 294 -2.74 -8.89 18.26
CA GLY A 294 -4.17 -9.03 18.62
C GLY A 294 -5.17 -8.39 17.65
N PRO A 295 -6.45 -8.29 18.07
CA PRO A 295 -7.52 -7.66 17.31
C PRO A 295 -7.16 -6.27 16.76
N GLY A 296 -7.47 -6.02 15.49
CA GLY A 296 -7.00 -4.88 14.71
C GLY A 296 -6.04 -5.31 13.60
N ARG A 297 -5.22 -6.33 13.87
CA ARG A 297 -4.22 -6.79 12.90
C ARG A 297 -4.91 -7.32 11.65
N TYR A 298 -4.46 -6.88 10.47
CA TYR A 298 -5.04 -7.22 9.17
C TYR A 298 -6.44 -6.63 8.92
N ASP A 299 -6.88 -5.67 9.74
CA ASP A 299 -8.08 -4.86 9.50
C ASP A 299 -7.67 -3.44 9.08
N PRO A 300 -7.77 -3.10 7.78
CA PRO A 300 -7.43 -1.76 7.29
C PRO A 300 -8.29 -0.64 7.89
N ALA A 301 -9.52 -0.93 8.36
CA ALA A 301 -10.33 0.07 9.04
C ALA A 301 -9.69 0.46 10.38
N TYR A 302 -9.15 -0.52 11.09
CA TYR A 302 -8.44 -0.28 12.34
C TYR A 302 -7.03 0.28 12.11
N GLU A 303 -6.18 -0.42 11.33
CA GLU A 303 -4.77 -0.06 11.16
C GLU A 303 -4.60 1.22 10.34
N GLU A 304 -5.25 1.34 9.18
CA GLU A 304 -4.98 2.44 8.23
C GLU A 304 -5.96 3.61 8.39
N LYS A 305 -7.25 3.33 8.60
CA LYS A 305 -8.28 4.37 8.78
C LYS A 305 -8.40 4.87 10.22
N GLY A 306 -7.72 4.21 11.16
CA GLY A 306 -7.71 4.61 12.57
C GLY A 306 -9.09 4.53 13.24
N GLN A 307 -9.96 3.62 12.80
CA GLN A 307 -11.27 3.37 13.38
C GLN A 307 -11.15 2.29 14.45
N ASP A 308 -11.22 2.69 15.72
CA ASP A 308 -11.13 1.75 16.84
C ASP A 308 -12.43 0.92 16.99
N TYR A 309 -12.32 -0.27 17.58
CA TYR A 309 -13.46 -1.10 17.90
C TYR A 309 -14.21 -0.56 19.13
N PRO A 310 -15.54 -0.75 19.19
CA PRO A 310 -16.31 -0.49 20.40
C PRO A 310 -15.69 -1.17 21.62
N TYR A 311 -15.31 -0.37 22.61
CA TYR A 311 -14.51 -0.80 23.76
C TYR A 311 -15.10 -2.02 24.50
N GLY A 312 -16.42 -2.05 24.69
CA GLY A 312 -17.11 -3.13 25.39
C GLY A 312 -17.12 -4.48 24.66
N TYR A 313 -16.90 -4.49 23.34
CA TYR A 313 -16.92 -5.71 22.52
C TYR A 313 -15.51 -6.25 22.27
N VAL A 314 -14.56 -5.35 22.02
CA VAL A 314 -13.15 -5.71 21.81
C VAL A 314 -12.31 -4.92 22.79
N ARG A 315 -12.15 -5.46 24.01
CA ARG A 315 -11.39 -4.78 25.08
C ARG A 315 -9.92 -4.60 24.73
N TRP A 316 -9.34 -5.55 24.02
CA TRP A 316 -7.90 -5.68 23.81
C TRP A 316 -7.57 -5.66 22.33
N THR A 317 -7.29 -4.46 21.83
CA THR A 317 -6.80 -4.23 20.47
C THR A 317 -5.28 -4.20 20.44
N GLU A 318 -4.68 -4.12 19.25
CA GLU A 318 -3.25 -3.90 19.04
C GLU A 318 -2.68 -2.78 19.93
N GLN A 319 -3.30 -1.59 19.89
CA GLN A 319 -2.87 -0.43 20.67
C GLN A 319 -2.97 -0.65 22.18
N ARG A 320 -4.05 -1.32 22.62
CA ARG A 320 -4.27 -1.57 24.05
C ARG A 320 -3.42 -2.72 24.58
N ASN A 321 -3.00 -3.66 23.73
CA ASN A 321 -1.95 -4.63 24.03
C ASN A 321 -0.61 -3.92 24.23
N MET A 322 -0.25 -2.98 23.34
CA MET A 322 0.95 -2.16 23.48
C MET A 322 0.94 -1.35 24.80
N ALA A 323 -0.15 -0.65 25.09
CA ALA A 323 -0.31 0.11 26.33
C ALA A 323 -0.18 -0.77 27.58
N ALA A 324 -0.81 -1.94 27.58
CA ALA A 324 -0.75 -2.88 28.70
C ALA A 324 0.66 -3.44 28.91
N PHE A 325 1.40 -3.68 27.83
CA PHE A 325 2.80 -4.10 27.92
C PHE A 325 3.70 -3.01 28.50
N LEU A 326 3.58 -1.75 28.06
CA LEU A 326 4.32 -0.63 28.64
C LEU A 326 4.02 -0.46 30.13
N TRP A 327 2.76 -0.63 30.53
CA TRP A 327 2.37 -0.63 31.95
C TRP A 327 3.08 -1.74 32.75
N LEU A 328 3.24 -2.95 32.20
CA LEU A 328 3.97 -4.04 32.88
C LEU A 328 5.45 -3.70 33.08
N ILE A 329 6.08 -3.01 32.12
CA ILE A 329 7.45 -2.52 32.28
C ILE A 329 7.50 -1.44 33.36
N GLN A 330 6.59 -0.46 33.29
CA GLN A 330 6.51 0.63 34.27
C GLN A 330 6.29 0.12 35.69
N ALA A 331 5.49 -0.93 35.86
CA ALA A 331 5.24 -1.57 37.15
C ALA A 331 6.41 -2.48 37.62
N GLY A 332 7.53 -2.54 36.89
CA GLY A 332 8.69 -3.37 37.20
C GLY A 332 8.43 -4.88 37.08
N ARG A 333 7.36 -5.28 36.37
CA ARG A 333 6.97 -6.68 36.19
C ARG A 333 7.62 -7.34 34.98
N VAL A 334 8.09 -6.53 34.04
CA VAL A 334 8.86 -6.97 32.86
C VAL A 334 10.11 -6.11 32.74
N ASN A 335 11.27 -6.74 32.67
CA ASN A 335 12.56 -6.11 32.44
C ASN A 335 13.06 -6.44 31.03
N VAL A 336 12.97 -5.46 30.14
CA VAL A 336 13.45 -5.59 28.75
C VAL A 336 14.92 -5.21 28.58
N LYS A 337 15.51 -4.44 29.50
CA LYS A 337 16.93 -4.04 29.41
C LYS A 337 17.86 -5.25 29.48
N ALA A 338 17.51 -6.23 30.31
CA ALA A 338 18.23 -7.51 30.40
C ALA A 338 18.06 -8.39 29.14
N LEU A 339 17.17 -8.03 28.22
CA LEU A 339 16.98 -8.72 26.93
C LEU A 339 17.79 -8.07 25.80
N THR A 340 18.27 -6.84 25.98
CA THR A 340 19.11 -6.13 25.01
C THR A 340 20.53 -6.70 25.07
N SER A 341 20.89 -7.48 24.06
CA SER A 341 22.23 -8.09 23.95
C SER A 341 23.23 -7.17 23.29
N HIS A 342 22.81 -6.35 22.32
CA HIS A 342 23.71 -5.51 21.51
C HIS A 342 23.05 -4.17 21.21
N ARG A 343 23.88 -3.16 20.95
CA ARG A 343 23.46 -1.80 20.56
C ARG A 343 24.29 -1.34 19.37
N TYR A 344 23.64 -0.74 18.39
CA TYR A 344 24.28 -0.17 17.22
C TYR A 344 23.65 1.17 16.88
N GLY A 345 24.44 2.11 16.35
CA GLY A 345 23.86 3.28 15.68
C GLY A 345 23.16 2.86 14.39
N ILE A 346 22.17 3.62 13.92
CA ILE A 346 21.51 3.36 12.63
C ILE A 346 22.49 3.26 11.45
N ALA A 347 23.63 3.97 11.49
CA ALA A 347 24.70 3.88 10.49
C ALA A 347 25.37 2.50 10.44
N GLU A 348 25.35 1.76 11.55
CA GLU A 348 26.05 0.48 11.73
C GLU A 348 25.07 -0.70 11.63
N ALA A 349 23.82 -0.45 11.23
CA ALA A 349 22.80 -1.49 11.15
C ALA A 349 23.24 -2.67 10.25
N GLU A 350 23.96 -2.40 9.16
CA GLU A 350 24.54 -3.47 8.32
C GLU A 350 25.43 -4.45 9.09
N ALA A 351 26.28 -3.95 9.99
CA ALA A 351 27.12 -4.78 10.85
C ALA A 351 26.28 -5.60 11.83
N ALA A 352 25.21 -5.01 12.38
CA ALA A 352 24.27 -5.70 13.26
C ALA A 352 23.61 -6.90 12.54
N TYR A 353 23.13 -6.71 11.31
CA TYR A 353 22.56 -7.79 10.52
C TYR A 353 23.60 -8.83 10.10
N GLN A 354 24.83 -8.42 9.77
CA GLN A 354 25.91 -9.36 9.46
C GLN A 354 26.22 -10.27 10.65
N MET A 355 26.42 -9.71 11.84
CA MET A 355 26.62 -10.46 13.09
C MET A 355 25.46 -11.43 13.34
N MET A 356 24.21 -10.95 13.26
CA MET A 356 23.02 -11.77 13.51
C MET A 356 22.88 -12.94 12.51
N MET A 357 23.15 -12.68 11.23
CA MET A 357 23.05 -13.67 10.16
C MET A 357 24.16 -14.70 10.22
N ALA A 358 25.39 -14.27 10.50
CA ALA A 358 26.56 -15.14 10.62
C ALA A 358 26.55 -15.94 11.94
N GLY A 359 25.88 -15.42 12.98
CA GLY A 359 25.86 -16.05 14.29
C GLY A 359 27.23 -16.02 14.97
N THR A 360 28.02 -14.96 14.73
CA THR A 360 29.37 -14.82 15.29
C THR A 360 29.34 -14.62 16.81
N GLU A 361 28.26 -14.06 17.34
CA GLU A 361 28.05 -13.80 18.76
C GLU A 361 26.63 -14.25 19.20
N PRO A 362 26.43 -14.65 20.46
CA PRO A 362 25.09 -14.88 21.02
C PRO A 362 24.29 -13.58 21.06
N TYR A 363 23.06 -13.59 20.55
CA TYR A 363 22.17 -12.42 20.52
C TYR A 363 20.75 -12.74 20.98
N LEU A 364 20.04 -11.72 21.46
CA LEU A 364 18.63 -11.80 21.81
C LEU A 364 17.83 -10.61 21.25
N GLY A 365 17.93 -9.44 21.88
CA GLY A 365 17.43 -8.16 21.37
C GLY A 365 18.58 -7.27 20.91
N ILE A 366 18.51 -6.78 19.67
CA ILE A 366 19.53 -5.87 19.12
C ILE A 366 18.89 -4.49 18.96
N LEU A 367 19.32 -3.53 19.76
CA LEU A 367 18.77 -2.18 19.74
C LEU A 367 19.50 -1.32 18.69
N LEU A 368 18.73 -0.62 17.86
CA LEU A 368 19.24 0.45 17.02
C LEU A 368 18.96 1.79 17.68
N GLU A 369 20.00 2.58 17.85
CA GLU A 369 19.97 3.91 18.43
C GLU A 369 20.12 4.97 17.34
N TYR A 370 19.42 6.09 17.54
CA TYR A 370 19.33 7.16 16.56
C TYR A 370 19.89 8.44 17.17
N PRO A 371 20.52 9.30 16.35
CA PRO A 371 20.96 10.60 16.84
C PRO A 371 19.75 11.39 17.36
N PRO A 372 19.92 12.21 18.41
CA PRO A 372 18.85 13.07 18.88
C PRO A 372 18.38 13.97 17.74
N HIS A 373 17.08 13.94 17.46
CA HIS A 373 16.51 14.82 16.46
C HIS A 373 16.56 16.25 17.01
N PRO A 374 17.20 17.22 16.33
CA PRO A 374 17.12 18.61 16.75
C PRO A 374 15.64 19.01 16.80
N ALA A 375 15.21 19.59 17.93
CA ALA A 375 13.90 20.19 18.05
C ALA A 375 13.72 21.19 16.90
N ALA A 376 12.56 21.14 16.24
CA ALA A 376 12.22 21.86 15.02
C ALA A 376 13.04 23.14 14.76
N SER A 377 14.03 23.06 13.88
CA SER A 377 14.39 24.10 12.91
C SER A 377 15.51 23.63 12.00
N ALA A 378 15.14 23.16 10.82
CA ALA A 378 15.90 23.50 9.63
C ALA A 378 14.86 23.81 8.55
N PRO A 379 14.89 24.99 7.89
CA PRO A 379 14.18 25.15 6.65
C PRO A 379 14.60 24.01 5.72
N ALA A 380 13.67 23.50 4.91
CA ALA A 380 14.00 22.64 3.78
C ALA A 380 15.28 23.18 3.11
N PRO A 381 16.26 22.33 2.74
CA PRO A 381 17.49 22.78 2.13
C PRO A 381 17.15 23.81 1.06
N ALA A 382 17.72 25.01 1.19
CA ALA A 382 17.46 26.10 0.25
C ALA A 382 17.56 25.51 -1.15
N PRO A 383 16.55 25.73 -2.04
CA PRO A 383 16.54 25.14 -3.35
C PRO A 383 17.91 25.40 -3.96
N VAL A 384 18.64 24.33 -4.28
CA VAL A 384 19.87 24.45 -5.06
C VAL A 384 19.46 25.29 -6.24
N ALA A 385 20.05 26.48 -6.37
CA ALA A 385 19.73 27.41 -7.43
C ALA A 385 20.13 26.75 -8.75
N VAL A 386 19.21 25.96 -9.31
CA VAL A 386 19.37 25.41 -10.63
C VAL A 386 18.89 26.49 -11.59
N PRO A 387 19.66 26.82 -12.64
CA PRO A 387 19.23 27.77 -13.65
C PRO A 387 17.81 27.47 -14.11
N ALA A 388 17.01 28.53 -14.25
CA ALA A 388 15.67 28.45 -14.79
C ALA A 388 15.65 27.57 -16.03
N ALA A 389 14.62 26.72 -16.14
CA ALA A 389 14.45 25.90 -17.34
C ALA A 389 14.48 26.82 -18.56
N PRO A 390 15.35 26.57 -19.56
CA PRO A 390 15.38 27.41 -20.75
C PRO A 390 14.01 27.39 -21.41
N ALA A 391 13.56 28.55 -21.90
CA ALA A 391 12.34 28.66 -22.69
C ALA A 391 12.36 27.62 -23.82
N GLY A 392 11.28 26.86 -24.00
CA GLY A 392 11.23 25.74 -24.95
C GLY A 392 11.80 24.41 -24.43
N SER A 393 11.80 24.20 -23.10
CA SER A 393 12.08 22.90 -22.47
C SER A 393 10.95 22.48 -21.51
N LEU A 394 10.72 21.18 -21.37
CA LEU A 394 9.76 20.55 -20.46
C LEU A 394 10.52 20.00 -19.26
N ALA A 395 10.56 20.77 -18.19
CA ALA A 395 11.20 20.43 -16.93
C ALA A 395 10.15 19.88 -15.96
N LEU A 396 10.12 18.55 -15.86
CA LEU A 396 9.00 17.79 -15.31
C LEU A 396 9.25 17.36 -13.86
N GLY A 397 8.28 17.64 -13.00
CA GLY A 397 8.13 17.00 -11.69
C GLY A 397 7.13 15.83 -11.76
N LEU A 398 7.52 14.65 -11.31
CA LEU A 398 6.64 13.49 -11.22
C LEU A 398 6.04 13.41 -9.81
N ILE A 399 4.71 13.53 -9.67
CA ILE A 399 4.00 13.42 -8.40
C ILE A 399 3.17 12.14 -8.44
N GLY A 400 3.64 11.10 -7.76
CA GLY A 400 3.06 9.76 -7.84
C GLY A 400 3.54 8.99 -9.08
N ALA A 401 4.55 8.14 -8.90
CA ALA A 401 5.05 7.25 -9.95
C ALA A 401 4.65 5.79 -9.71
N GLY A 402 3.34 5.57 -9.62
CA GLY A 402 2.77 4.22 -9.55
C GLY A 402 3.08 3.39 -10.80
N ASN A 403 2.66 2.13 -10.79
CA ASN A 403 2.92 1.21 -11.91
C ASN A 403 2.44 1.77 -13.26
N HIS A 404 1.29 2.44 -13.28
CA HIS A 404 0.74 3.03 -14.51
C HIS A 404 1.68 4.08 -15.11
N VAL A 405 2.04 5.12 -14.35
CA VAL A 405 2.98 6.17 -14.79
C VAL A 405 4.30 5.57 -15.26
N ARG A 406 4.88 4.67 -14.45
CA ARG A 406 6.19 4.08 -14.73
C ARG A 406 6.20 3.25 -16.01
N ASP A 407 5.17 2.44 -16.22
CA ASP A 407 5.17 1.42 -17.26
C ASP A 407 4.52 1.91 -18.56
N MET A 408 3.58 2.88 -18.48
CA MET A 408 2.79 3.35 -19.62
C MET A 408 3.14 4.77 -20.09
N LEU A 409 3.48 5.70 -19.19
CA LEU A 409 3.67 7.12 -19.57
C LEU A 409 5.15 7.48 -19.70
N LEU A 410 5.92 7.21 -18.65
CA LEU A 410 7.32 7.61 -18.54
C LEU A 410 8.22 7.12 -19.69
N PRO A 411 8.05 5.91 -20.26
CA PRO A 411 8.85 5.46 -21.40
C PRO A 411 8.72 6.33 -22.65
N HIS A 412 7.66 7.13 -22.76
CA HIS A 412 7.42 8.03 -23.88
C HIS A 412 7.94 9.46 -23.66
N LEU A 413 8.34 9.78 -22.43
CA LEU A 413 8.91 11.09 -22.06
C LEU A 413 10.42 11.02 -21.82
N LYS A 414 10.92 9.94 -21.20
CA LYS A 414 12.33 9.81 -20.86
C LYS A 414 13.21 9.78 -22.11
N GLY A 415 14.24 10.64 -22.14
CA GLY A 415 15.21 10.73 -23.24
C GLY A 415 14.70 11.45 -24.49
N GLN A 416 13.48 12.00 -24.47
CA GLN A 416 13.00 12.84 -25.56
C GLN A 416 13.71 14.20 -25.56
N PRO A 417 14.04 14.77 -26.74
CA PRO A 417 14.60 16.11 -26.84
C PRO A 417 13.73 17.15 -26.14
N GLY A 418 14.36 18.05 -25.39
CA GLY A 418 13.67 19.10 -24.65
C GLY A 418 12.96 18.64 -23.37
N VAL A 419 13.01 17.35 -23.00
CA VAL A 419 12.40 16.84 -21.76
C VAL A 419 13.46 16.56 -20.71
N SER A 420 13.30 17.12 -19.51
CA SER A 420 14.13 16.82 -18.35
C SER A 420 13.28 16.38 -17.16
N LEU A 421 13.64 15.27 -16.52
CA LEU A 421 13.00 14.80 -15.29
C LEU A 421 13.77 15.41 -14.11
N ARG A 422 13.11 16.26 -13.35
CA ARG A 422 13.74 17.09 -12.31
C ARG A 422 13.48 16.57 -10.92
N TRP A 423 12.23 16.21 -10.67
CA TRP A 423 11.75 15.76 -9.36
C TRP A 423 10.94 14.48 -9.45
N LEU A 424 11.07 13.66 -8.42
CA LEU A 424 10.18 12.55 -8.14
C LEU A 424 9.63 12.68 -6.71
N CYS A 425 8.32 12.90 -6.60
CA CYS A 425 7.57 12.83 -5.37
C CYS A 425 6.81 11.49 -5.31
N GLY A 426 7.08 10.68 -4.29
CA GLY A 426 6.46 9.36 -4.15
C GLY A 426 5.81 9.10 -2.79
N GLY A 427 5.17 7.94 -2.67
CA GLY A 427 4.41 7.54 -1.49
C GLY A 427 5.26 7.07 -0.31
N THR A 428 6.55 6.79 -0.48
CA THR A 428 7.46 6.41 0.61
C THR A 428 8.87 6.82 0.22
N GLY A 429 9.74 7.19 1.18
CA GLY A 429 11.14 7.52 0.90
C GLY A 429 11.86 6.42 0.10
N ILE A 430 11.73 5.15 0.52
CA ILE A 430 12.41 4.01 -0.12
C ILE A 430 12.08 3.85 -1.60
N SER A 431 10.79 3.69 -1.93
CA SER A 431 10.38 3.48 -3.32
C SER A 431 10.69 4.69 -4.22
N THR A 432 10.64 5.89 -3.64
CA THR A 432 11.01 7.14 -4.32
C THR A 432 12.51 7.16 -4.62
N ASN A 433 13.35 6.86 -3.63
CA ASN A 433 14.80 6.87 -3.76
C ASN A 433 15.27 5.90 -4.85
N ALA A 434 14.84 4.64 -4.75
CA ALA A 434 15.22 3.59 -5.71
C ALA A 434 14.76 3.90 -7.13
N LEU A 435 13.58 4.49 -7.29
CA LEU A 435 13.07 4.87 -8.60
C LEU A 435 13.80 6.09 -9.17
N ALA A 436 14.09 7.10 -8.35
CA ALA A 436 14.84 8.29 -8.76
C ALA A 436 16.24 7.92 -9.26
N GLU A 437 16.97 7.08 -8.51
CA GLU A 437 18.32 6.60 -8.89
C GLU A 437 18.30 5.85 -10.21
N ARG A 438 17.39 4.88 -10.36
CA ARG A 438 17.25 4.11 -11.62
C ARG A 438 16.90 5.01 -12.81
N LEU A 439 16.20 6.11 -12.57
CA LEU A 439 15.79 7.03 -13.62
C LEU A 439 16.79 8.16 -13.87
N GLY A 440 17.77 8.37 -12.97
CA GLY A 440 18.68 9.50 -13.01
C GLY A 440 18.01 10.83 -12.66
N ILE A 441 16.98 10.81 -11.80
CA ILE A 441 16.25 12.01 -11.37
C ILE A 441 16.96 12.61 -10.15
N PRO A 442 17.37 13.90 -10.19
CA PRO A 442 18.14 14.49 -9.12
C PRO A 442 17.29 14.77 -7.87
N GLY A 443 16.13 15.43 -8.04
CA GLY A 443 15.23 15.78 -6.94
C GLY A 443 14.35 14.60 -6.52
N ARG A 444 14.27 14.34 -5.22
CA ARG A 444 13.50 13.25 -4.62
C ARG A 444 12.86 13.72 -3.33
N THR A 445 11.57 13.48 -3.16
CA THR A 445 10.81 13.95 -1.99
C THR A 445 9.59 13.07 -1.72
N THR A 446 8.98 13.20 -0.55
CA THR A 446 7.61 12.72 -0.31
C THR A 446 6.62 13.88 -0.13
N ASP A 447 7.08 15.13 -0.22
CA ASP A 447 6.25 16.32 -0.24
C ASP A 447 6.14 16.89 -1.66
N PHE A 448 4.93 16.89 -2.22
CA PHE A 448 4.72 17.45 -3.54
C PHE A 448 4.89 18.98 -3.56
N THR A 449 4.77 19.67 -2.42
CA THR A 449 4.92 21.14 -2.36
C THR A 449 6.35 21.58 -2.66
N GLU A 450 7.37 20.79 -2.29
CA GLU A 450 8.77 21.03 -2.67
C GLU A 450 8.97 20.99 -4.19
N VAL A 451 8.26 20.09 -4.89
CA VAL A 451 8.28 20.01 -6.36
C VAL A 451 7.68 21.27 -6.98
N LEU A 452 6.61 21.79 -6.38
CA LEU A 452 5.93 23.00 -6.87
C LEU A 452 6.74 24.27 -6.59
N ALA A 453 7.49 24.30 -5.48
CA ALA A 453 8.34 25.41 -5.08
C ALA A 453 9.58 25.59 -5.98
N ASP A 454 10.02 24.54 -6.69
CA ASP A 454 11.15 24.64 -7.61
C ASP A 454 10.77 25.46 -8.86
N ALA A 455 11.37 26.64 -9.00
CA ALA A 455 11.19 27.52 -10.15
C ALA A 455 11.71 26.92 -11.48
N ALA A 456 12.62 25.94 -11.43
CA ALA A 456 13.11 25.23 -12.60
C ALA A 456 12.12 24.15 -13.08
N VAL A 457 11.11 23.78 -12.30
CA VAL A 457 10.01 22.91 -12.76
C VAL A 457 8.95 23.78 -13.43
N ASN A 458 8.56 23.48 -14.67
CA ASN A 458 7.47 24.17 -15.36
C ASN A 458 6.26 23.28 -15.62
N ALA A 459 6.37 21.98 -15.45
CA ALA A 459 5.27 21.05 -15.60
C ALA A 459 5.29 19.95 -14.52
N VAL A 460 4.12 19.43 -14.17
CA VAL A 460 3.97 18.25 -13.31
C VAL A 460 3.17 17.15 -13.98
N LEU A 461 3.55 15.90 -13.72
CA LEU A 461 2.78 14.71 -14.05
C LEU A 461 2.25 14.10 -12.74
N ILE A 462 0.93 14.09 -12.57
CA ILE A 462 0.25 13.61 -11.37
C ILE A 462 -0.33 12.22 -11.66
N GLY A 463 0.15 11.21 -10.94
CA GLY A 463 -0.31 9.81 -11.03
C GLY A 463 -0.49 9.17 -9.66
N THR A 464 -1.17 9.89 -8.77
CA THR A 464 -1.46 9.49 -7.38
C THR A 464 -2.78 8.71 -7.28
N ARG A 465 -3.33 8.56 -6.07
CA ARG A 465 -4.69 8.03 -5.90
C ARG A 465 -5.70 9.13 -6.25
N HIS A 466 -6.89 8.75 -6.70
CA HIS A 466 -7.84 9.70 -7.28
C HIS A 466 -8.22 10.86 -6.34
N ALA A 467 -8.39 10.58 -5.04
CA ALA A 467 -8.71 11.61 -4.05
C ALA A 467 -7.64 12.72 -3.89
N ASP A 468 -6.40 12.47 -4.31
CA ASP A 468 -5.34 13.47 -4.25
C ASP A 468 -5.28 14.38 -5.49
N HIS A 469 -5.97 14.02 -6.58
CA HIS A 469 -5.80 14.71 -7.86
C HIS A 469 -6.22 16.17 -7.78
N ALA A 470 -7.43 16.46 -7.26
CA ALA A 470 -7.97 17.81 -7.25
C ALA A 470 -7.05 18.81 -6.51
N ARG A 471 -6.63 18.49 -5.28
CA ARG A 471 -5.74 19.37 -4.50
C ARG A 471 -4.40 19.59 -5.19
N MET A 472 -3.83 18.55 -5.82
CA MET A 472 -2.53 18.64 -6.48
C MET A 472 -2.61 19.43 -7.79
N VAL A 473 -3.69 19.25 -8.57
CA VAL A 473 -3.96 20.02 -9.79
C VAL A 473 -4.12 21.49 -9.46
N ILE A 474 -4.95 21.83 -8.47
CA ILE A 474 -5.19 23.22 -8.03
C ILE A 474 -3.88 23.86 -7.59
N ALA A 475 -3.13 23.20 -6.70
CA ALA A 475 -1.87 23.72 -6.20
C ALA A 475 -0.83 23.91 -7.31
N ALA A 476 -0.75 22.99 -8.27
CA ALA A 476 0.18 23.09 -9.40
C ALA A 476 -0.16 24.26 -10.34
N LEU A 477 -1.44 24.46 -10.65
CA LEU A 477 -1.89 25.60 -11.46
C LEU A 477 -1.62 26.93 -10.74
N GLN A 478 -1.89 27.00 -9.44
CA GLN A 478 -1.58 28.18 -8.61
C GLN A 478 -0.08 28.47 -8.53
N ALA A 479 0.76 27.43 -8.55
CA ALA A 479 2.21 27.53 -8.62
C ALA A 479 2.75 27.84 -10.04
N GLY A 480 1.87 28.11 -11.02
CA GLY A 480 2.26 28.47 -12.38
C GLY A 480 2.81 27.30 -13.20
N LYS A 481 2.39 26.06 -12.92
CA LYS A 481 2.90 24.86 -13.59
C LYS A 481 1.89 24.30 -14.59
N HIS A 482 2.36 23.82 -15.73
CA HIS A 482 1.56 22.96 -16.61
C HIS A 482 1.27 21.62 -15.89
N VAL A 483 0.11 21.04 -16.16
CA VAL A 483 -0.36 19.85 -15.44
C VAL A 483 -0.78 18.77 -16.43
N PHE A 484 -0.15 17.61 -16.33
CA PHE A 484 -0.73 16.35 -16.78
C PHE A 484 -1.24 15.60 -15.56
N VAL A 485 -2.50 15.20 -15.53
CA VAL A 485 -3.07 14.41 -14.44
C VAL A 485 -3.69 13.13 -15.00
N GLU A 486 -3.35 11.99 -14.39
CA GLU A 486 -4.03 10.73 -14.70
C GLU A 486 -5.52 10.82 -14.38
N LYS A 487 -6.33 10.07 -15.11
CA LYS A 487 -7.78 10.07 -14.88
C LYS A 487 -8.13 9.37 -13.55
N PRO A 488 -9.18 9.83 -12.84
CA PRO A 488 -10.08 10.94 -13.16
C PRO A 488 -9.50 12.30 -12.76
N LEU A 489 -10.08 13.40 -13.25
CA LEU A 489 -9.65 14.74 -12.83
C LEU A 489 -9.93 15.02 -11.34
N CYS A 490 -11.10 14.58 -10.85
CA CYS A 490 -11.57 14.74 -9.47
C CYS A 490 -12.65 13.70 -9.14
N LEU A 491 -13.09 13.65 -7.88
CA LEU A 491 -14.12 12.73 -7.40
C LEU A 491 -15.48 13.40 -7.16
N THR A 492 -15.51 14.70 -6.87
CA THR A 492 -16.73 15.42 -6.47
C THR A 492 -17.02 16.64 -7.33
N GLU A 493 -18.27 17.12 -7.32
CA GLU A 493 -18.64 18.34 -8.04
C GLU A 493 -17.96 19.56 -7.42
N GLU A 494 -17.81 19.59 -6.09
CA GLU A 494 -17.13 20.66 -5.38
C GLU A 494 -15.64 20.77 -5.77
N GLU A 495 -14.96 19.62 -5.89
CA GLU A 495 -13.59 19.57 -6.40
C GLU A 495 -13.51 20.02 -7.86
N LEU A 496 -14.48 19.63 -8.70
CA LEU A 496 -14.54 20.05 -10.10
C LEU A 496 -14.63 21.57 -10.21
N GLU A 497 -15.57 22.21 -9.50
CA GLU A 497 -15.73 23.66 -9.49
C GLU A 497 -14.45 24.39 -9.02
N ALA A 498 -13.78 23.84 -8.00
CA ALA A 498 -12.52 24.41 -7.51
C ALA A 498 -11.40 24.34 -8.57
N ILE A 499 -11.31 23.25 -9.33
CA ILE A 499 -10.36 23.12 -10.44
C ILE A 499 -10.69 24.12 -11.56
N LEU A 500 -11.96 24.24 -11.95
CA LEU A 500 -12.38 25.18 -12.99
C LEU A 500 -12.07 26.62 -12.60
N ALA A 501 -12.30 26.99 -11.34
CA ALA A 501 -11.91 28.30 -10.82
C ALA A 501 -10.39 28.53 -10.92
N ALA A 502 -9.57 27.53 -10.58
CA ALA A 502 -8.12 27.60 -10.72
C ALA A 502 -7.68 27.74 -12.19
N CYS A 503 -8.32 27.03 -13.13
CA CYS A 503 -8.03 27.13 -14.57
C CYS A 503 -8.41 28.50 -15.16
N ARG A 504 -9.52 29.10 -14.69
CA ARG A 504 -10.02 30.39 -15.18
C ARG A 504 -9.24 31.59 -14.63
N ALA A 505 -8.45 31.39 -13.58
CA ALA A 505 -7.62 32.45 -12.99
C ALA A 505 -6.66 33.05 -14.04
N PRO A 506 -6.44 34.38 -14.07
CA PRO A 506 -5.60 35.03 -15.08
C PRO A 506 -4.19 34.43 -15.20
N ALA A 507 -3.60 34.04 -14.07
CA ALA A 507 -2.27 33.43 -14.02
C ALA A 507 -2.20 32.01 -14.63
N ALA A 508 -3.35 31.35 -14.79
CA ALA A 508 -3.45 29.99 -15.31
C ALA A 508 -3.83 29.92 -16.80
N GLN A 509 -4.22 31.02 -17.43
CA GLN A 509 -4.71 31.03 -18.82
C GLN A 509 -3.66 30.56 -19.85
N SER A 510 -2.38 30.80 -19.58
CA SER A 510 -1.27 30.32 -20.41
C SER A 510 -0.82 28.89 -20.08
N LEU A 511 -1.35 28.30 -19.00
CA LEU A 511 -0.99 26.96 -18.58
C LEU A 511 -1.77 25.91 -19.39
N ARG A 512 -1.33 24.66 -19.27
CA ARG A 512 -1.94 23.52 -19.94
C ARG A 512 -2.38 22.54 -18.87
N LEU A 513 -3.63 22.13 -18.89
CA LEU A 513 -4.17 21.04 -18.11
C LEU A 513 -4.59 19.94 -19.08
N MET A 514 -3.94 18.78 -18.99
CA MET A 514 -4.30 17.59 -19.74
C MET A 514 -4.66 16.47 -18.77
N VAL A 515 -5.81 15.84 -19.00
CA VAL A 515 -6.22 14.62 -18.33
C VAL A 515 -5.80 13.43 -19.19
N GLY A 516 -5.42 12.31 -18.57
CA GLY A 516 -5.00 11.06 -19.23
C GLY A 516 -6.10 10.34 -20.03
N PHE A 517 -6.71 11.03 -20.99
CA PHE A 517 -7.71 10.50 -21.92
C PHE A 517 -7.07 9.94 -23.20
N ASN A 518 -6.17 8.97 -23.02
CA ASN A 518 -5.33 8.45 -24.10
C ASN A 518 -6.04 7.87 -25.34
N ARG A 519 -7.32 7.48 -25.28
CA ARG A 519 -7.97 6.72 -26.39
C ARG A 519 -8.15 7.54 -27.65
N ALA A 520 -8.49 8.82 -27.51
CA ALA A 520 -8.60 9.76 -28.62
C ALA A 520 -7.29 9.84 -29.43
N TYR A 521 -6.14 9.69 -28.76
CA TYR A 521 -4.81 9.80 -29.38
C TYR A 521 -4.33 8.52 -30.06
N SER A 522 -5.02 7.39 -29.91
CA SER A 522 -4.67 6.16 -30.61
C SER A 522 -4.83 6.29 -32.13
N SER A 523 -4.09 5.51 -32.91
CA SER A 523 -4.30 5.40 -34.36
C SER A 523 -5.74 4.99 -34.70
N HIS A 524 -6.32 4.06 -33.94
CA HIS A 524 -7.71 3.63 -34.11
C HIS A 524 -8.74 4.73 -33.74
N GLY A 525 -8.45 5.52 -32.71
CA GLY A 525 -9.25 6.66 -32.30
C GLY A 525 -9.26 7.78 -33.33
N ARG A 526 -8.09 8.11 -33.89
CA ARG A 526 -7.98 9.05 -35.01
C ARG A 526 -8.80 8.61 -36.22
N GLN A 527 -8.73 7.33 -36.59
CA GLN A 527 -9.56 6.79 -37.68
C GLN A 527 -11.06 6.94 -37.40
N ALA A 528 -11.50 6.71 -36.16
CA ALA A 528 -12.90 6.87 -35.78
C ALA A 528 -13.37 8.32 -35.88
N ARG A 529 -12.59 9.25 -35.32
CA ARG A 529 -12.87 10.69 -35.40
C ARG A 529 -12.89 11.19 -36.83
N GLU A 530 -11.86 10.88 -37.62
CA GLU A 530 -11.77 11.32 -39.03
C GLU A 530 -12.91 10.75 -39.87
N PHE A 531 -13.36 9.52 -39.57
CA PHE A 531 -14.46 8.89 -40.28
C PHE A 531 -15.82 9.53 -40.01
N PHE A 532 -16.05 10.09 -38.82
CA PHE A 532 -17.28 10.82 -38.46
C PHE A 532 -17.11 12.34 -38.43
N ALA A 533 -15.95 12.86 -38.85
CA ALA A 533 -15.73 14.30 -38.92
C ALA A 533 -16.76 14.97 -39.85
N GLY A 534 -17.41 16.02 -39.33
CA GLY A 534 -18.41 16.80 -40.06
C GLY A 534 -19.68 16.04 -40.42
N HIS A 535 -20.07 15.03 -39.64
CA HIS A 535 -21.37 14.39 -39.79
C HIS A 535 -22.52 15.38 -39.55
N ARG A 536 -23.69 15.10 -40.13
CA ARG A 536 -24.87 15.98 -40.05
C ARG A 536 -25.98 15.41 -39.16
N GLU A 537 -26.10 14.09 -39.11
CA GLU A 537 -27.09 13.40 -38.27
C GLU A 537 -26.48 12.98 -36.92
N PRO A 538 -27.24 13.10 -35.82
CA PRO A 538 -26.84 12.57 -34.52
C PRO A 538 -26.37 11.11 -34.58
N LEU A 539 -25.26 10.81 -33.91
CA LEU A 539 -24.71 9.47 -33.85
C LEU A 539 -25.40 8.63 -32.76
N VAL A 540 -25.54 7.34 -33.04
CA VAL A 540 -25.84 6.31 -32.02
C VAL A 540 -24.55 5.55 -31.73
N MET A 541 -24.12 5.54 -30.47
CA MET A 541 -22.85 4.97 -30.05
C MET A 541 -23.01 3.91 -28.96
N SER A 542 -22.20 2.86 -29.01
CA SER A 542 -22.14 1.80 -28.00
C SER A 542 -20.70 1.47 -27.66
N TYR A 543 -20.34 1.55 -26.38
CA TYR A 543 -19.03 1.20 -25.86
C TYR A 543 -19.18 0.10 -24.82
N ARG A 544 -18.59 -1.07 -25.07
CA ARG A 544 -18.56 -2.19 -24.13
C ARG A 544 -17.18 -2.36 -23.52
N VAL A 545 -17.13 -2.52 -22.21
CA VAL A 545 -15.92 -2.78 -21.43
C VAL A 545 -16.09 -4.09 -20.65
N ASN A 546 -15.16 -5.03 -20.84
CA ASN A 546 -15.02 -6.27 -20.09
C ASN A 546 -13.82 -6.13 -19.12
N ALA A 547 -14.06 -5.43 -18.02
CA ALA A 547 -13.02 -4.83 -17.20
C ALA A 547 -12.44 -5.76 -16.12
N GLY A 548 -13.01 -6.95 -15.95
CA GLY A 548 -12.67 -7.93 -14.91
C GLY A 548 -13.06 -7.48 -13.48
N ALA A 549 -13.13 -8.43 -12.55
CA ALA A 549 -13.52 -8.16 -11.18
C ALA A 549 -12.38 -7.50 -10.37
N ILE A 550 -12.73 -6.52 -9.54
CA ILE A 550 -11.84 -5.93 -8.54
C ILE A 550 -12.37 -6.33 -7.16
N PRO A 551 -11.52 -6.82 -6.22
CA PRO A 551 -11.96 -7.17 -4.88
C PRO A 551 -12.67 -6.01 -4.18
N ALA A 552 -13.71 -6.30 -3.39
CA ALA A 552 -14.47 -5.30 -2.65
C ALA A 552 -13.61 -4.47 -1.68
N SER A 553 -12.50 -5.02 -1.20
CA SER A 553 -11.53 -4.36 -0.31
C SER A 553 -10.50 -3.47 -1.01
N HIS A 554 -10.49 -3.45 -2.34
CA HIS A 554 -9.52 -2.65 -3.09
C HIS A 554 -9.87 -1.15 -3.03
N TRP A 555 -8.88 -0.27 -2.92
CA TRP A 555 -9.07 1.18 -2.73
C TRP A 555 -9.95 1.86 -3.79
N VAL A 556 -10.00 1.32 -5.02
CA VAL A 556 -10.87 1.82 -6.10
C VAL A 556 -12.35 1.76 -5.70
N GLN A 557 -12.75 0.77 -4.90
CA GLN A 557 -14.11 0.59 -4.41
C GLN A 557 -14.47 1.56 -3.29
N ASP A 558 -13.48 2.19 -2.65
CA ASP A 558 -13.72 3.15 -1.59
C ASP A 558 -14.20 4.47 -2.21
N PRO A 559 -15.44 4.93 -1.92
CA PRO A 559 -15.98 6.14 -2.51
C PRO A 559 -15.13 7.38 -2.21
N ALA A 560 -14.47 7.43 -1.05
CA ALA A 560 -13.68 8.58 -0.62
C ALA A 560 -12.25 8.59 -1.18
N VAL A 561 -11.75 7.44 -1.68
CA VAL A 561 -10.37 7.32 -2.19
C VAL A 561 -10.33 7.11 -3.70
N GLY A 562 -11.19 6.22 -4.20
CA GLY A 562 -11.20 5.78 -5.59
C GLY A 562 -12.42 6.21 -6.40
N GLY A 563 -13.57 6.46 -5.77
CA GLY A 563 -14.80 6.88 -6.44
C GLY A 563 -15.44 5.83 -7.35
N GLY A 564 -15.02 4.56 -7.26
CA GLY A 564 -15.50 3.48 -8.13
C GLY A 564 -14.97 3.54 -9.56
N ARG A 565 -15.40 2.59 -10.40
CA ARG A 565 -14.86 2.47 -11.78
C ARG A 565 -15.46 3.47 -12.78
N ILE A 566 -16.61 4.07 -12.49
CA ILE A 566 -17.26 4.99 -13.42
C ILE A 566 -16.59 6.35 -13.42
N ILE A 567 -16.40 6.93 -12.24
CA ILE A 567 -15.57 8.13 -12.10
C ILE A 567 -14.15 7.78 -12.52
N GLY A 568 -13.58 6.69 -11.97
CA GLY A 568 -12.17 6.36 -12.16
C GLY A 568 -11.74 5.80 -13.52
N GLU A 569 -12.61 5.23 -14.36
CA GLU A 569 -12.25 4.65 -15.67
C GLU A 569 -13.31 4.96 -16.74
N GLY A 570 -14.60 5.01 -16.37
CA GLY A 570 -15.72 5.34 -17.25
C GLY A 570 -15.55 6.66 -18.02
N CYS A 571 -14.95 7.66 -17.37
CA CYS A 571 -14.63 8.97 -17.97
C CYS A 571 -13.81 8.85 -19.26
N HIS A 572 -12.95 7.83 -19.38
CA HIS A 572 -12.16 7.62 -20.57
C HIS A 572 -12.98 7.18 -21.79
N PHE A 573 -14.01 6.39 -21.55
CA PHE A 573 -14.87 5.87 -22.62
C PHE A 573 -15.89 6.92 -23.04
N LEU A 574 -16.38 7.71 -22.09
CA LEU A 574 -17.20 8.88 -22.39
C LEU A 574 -16.41 9.92 -23.19
N ASP A 575 -15.20 10.24 -22.77
CA ASP A 575 -14.31 11.14 -23.52
C ASP A 575 -14.08 10.67 -24.96
N PHE A 576 -13.92 9.37 -25.16
CA PHE A 576 -13.79 8.82 -26.51
C PHE A 576 -15.05 9.00 -27.36
N MET A 577 -16.25 8.88 -26.76
CA MET A 577 -17.51 9.18 -27.47
C MET A 577 -17.59 10.66 -27.85
N VAL A 578 -17.18 11.57 -26.95
CA VAL A 578 -17.07 13.01 -27.22
C VAL A 578 -16.12 13.28 -28.39
N GLU A 579 -14.99 12.60 -28.47
CA GLU A 579 -14.05 12.75 -29.59
C GLU A 579 -14.67 12.32 -30.93
N VAL A 580 -15.51 11.26 -30.94
CA VAL A 580 -16.09 10.70 -32.16
C VAL A 580 -17.28 11.53 -32.65
N CYS A 581 -18.18 11.97 -31.76
CA CYS A 581 -19.31 12.83 -32.15
C CYS A 581 -18.96 14.33 -32.16
N GLY A 582 -17.84 14.75 -31.56
CA GLY A 582 -17.48 16.17 -31.48
C GLY A 582 -18.46 17.03 -30.67
N ALA A 583 -19.31 16.43 -29.84
CA ALA A 583 -20.31 17.13 -29.02
C ALA A 583 -20.17 16.78 -27.53
N LEU A 584 -20.52 17.73 -26.66
CA LEU A 584 -20.41 17.57 -25.21
C LEU A 584 -21.60 16.79 -24.63
N PRO A 585 -21.40 15.96 -23.59
CA PRO A 585 -22.50 15.31 -22.88
C PRO A 585 -23.29 16.35 -22.07
N VAL A 586 -24.61 16.22 -22.06
CA VAL A 586 -25.55 17.13 -21.36
C VAL A 586 -26.55 16.39 -20.48
N ARG A 587 -26.62 15.05 -20.58
CA ARG A 587 -27.46 14.20 -19.73
C ARG A 587 -26.85 12.83 -19.52
N VAL A 588 -27.14 12.21 -18.37
CA VAL A 588 -26.76 10.84 -18.04
C VAL A 588 -27.84 10.14 -17.23
N ARG A 589 -28.03 8.85 -17.53
CA ARG A 589 -28.81 7.92 -16.71
C ARG A 589 -28.11 6.57 -16.61
N GLY A 590 -28.15 5.94 -15.46
CA GLY A 590 -27.50 4.66 -15.21
C GLY A 590 -28.40 3.64 -14.53
N ILE A 591 -28.09 2.36 -14.78
CA ILE A 591 -28.59 1.23 -14.00
C ILE A 591 -27.43 0.31 -13.63
N ALA A 592 -27.36 -0.12 -12.38
CA ALA A 592 -26.36 -1.07 -11.88
C ALA A 592 -27.01 -2.36 -11.43
N ILE A 593 -26.25 -3.47 -11.46
CA ILE A 593 -26.64 -4.72 -10.79
C ILE A 593 -26.80 -4.50 -9.27
N GLY A 594 -26.09 -3.53 -8.69
CA GLY A 594 -26.12 -3.23 -7.26
C GLY A 594 -25.25 -4.19 -6.43
N ARG A 595 -25.42 -4.17 -5.10
CA ARG A 595 -24.72 -5.11 -4.19
C ARG A 595 -25.38 -6.48 -4.25
N HIS A 596 -24.58 -7.51 -4.53
CA HIS A 596 -25.05 -8.89 -4.58
C HIS A 596 -24.32 -9.77 -3.55
N ALA A 597 -24.97 -10.82 -3.06
CA ALA A 597 -24.40 -11.75 -2.06
C ALA A 597 -23.10 -12.43 -2.51
N THR A 598 -22.83 -12.47 -3.82
CA THR A 598 -21.59 -13.03 -4.40
C THR A 598 -20.40 -12.06 -4.35
N GLY A 599 -20.57 -10.86 -3.79
CA GLY A 599 -19.51 -9.84 -3.73
C GLY A 599 -19.40 -8.97 -5.00
N ILE A 600 -20.37 -9.06 -5.90
CA ILE A 600 -20.49 -8.11 -7.03
C ILE A 600 -20.77 -6.72 -6.48
N THR A 601 -19.99 -5.75 -6.96
CA THR A 601 -20.15 -4.32 -6.66
C THR A 601 -20.98 -3.61 -7.73
N SER A 602 -21.30 -2.34 -7.50
CA SER A 602 -22.01 -1.48 -8.45
C SER A 602 -21.23 -1.19 -9.75
N ASP A 603 -20.01 -1.70 -9.90
CA ASP A 603 -19.17 -1.57 -11.09
C ASP A 603 -19.64 -2.46 -12.26
N GLN A 604 -20.78 -3.12 -12.14
CA GLN A 604 -21.47 -3.76 -13.26
C GLN A 604 -22.72 -2.95 -13.59
N CYS A 605 -22.63 -2.16 -14.65
CA CYS A 605 -23.66 -1.18 -14.96
C CYS A 605 -23.77 -0.87 -16.45
N ILE A 606 -24.86 -0.20 -16.78
CA ILE A 606 -25.09 0.43 -18.07
C ILE A 606 -25.36 1.91 -17.81
N LEU A 607 -24.65 2.77 -18.52
CA LEU A 607 -24.88 4.21 -18.52
C LEU A 607 -25.27 4.66 -19.92
N THR A 608 -26.30 5.48 -20.03
CA THR A 608 -26.71 6.13 -21.28
C THR A 608 -26.49 7.63 -21.15
N PHE A 609 -25.87 8.21 -22.17
CA PHE A 609 -25.53 9.61 -22.28
C PHE A 609 -26.28 10.25 -23.46
N GLY A 610 -26.69 11.49 -23.29
CA GLY A 610 -27.08 12.35 -24.41
C GLY A 610 -26.12 13.50 -24.58
N PHE A 611 -25.89 13.85 -25.85
CA PHE A 611 -24.94 14.87 -26.26
C PHE A 611 -25.66 16.09 -26.84
N ALA A 612 -24.99 17.24 -26.85
CA ALA A 612 -25.56 18.52 -27.23
C ALA A 612 -26.03 18.59 -28.70
N ASP A 613 -25.45 17.79 -29.58
CA ASP A 613 -25.84 17.64 -31.00
C ASP A 613 -27.06 16.71 -31.18
N GLY A 614 -27.57 16.12 -30.11
CA GLY A 614 -28.63 15.11 -30.13
C GLY A 614 -28.13 13.67 -30.19
N SER A 615 -26.82 13.44 -30.30
CA SER A 615 -26.24 12.09 -30.30
C SER A 615 -26.57 11.38 -28.99
N VAL A 616 -26.58 10.04 -29.04
CA VAL A 616 -26.79 9.18 -27.86
C VAL A 616 -25.70 8.13 -27.79
N GLY A 617 -25.20 7.89 -26.58
CA GLY A 617 -24.15 6.92 -26.32
C GLY A 617 -24.51 6.01 -25.16
N THR A 618 -24.15 4.73 -25.24
CA THR A 618 -24.28 3.79 -24.13
C THR A 618 -22.94 3.20 -23.77
N LEU A 619 -22.59 3.24 -22.48
CA LEU A 619 -21.47 2.52 -21.89
C LEU A 619 -21.98 1.29 -21.16
N VAL A 620 -21.66 0.10 -21.69
CA VAL A 620 -21.87 -1.18 -21.02
C VAL A 620 -20.58 -1.54 -20.27
N TYR A 621 -20.62 -1.42 -18.95
CA TYR A 621 -19.48 -1.69 -18.10
C TYR A 621 -19.67 -3.01 -17.35
N ALA A 622 -18.95 -4.05 -17.77
CA ALA A 622 -19.03 -5.39 -17.20
C ALA A 622 -17.73 -5.77 -16.47
N ALA A 623 -17.85 -6.31 -15.27
CA ALA A 623 -16.73 -6.79 -14.46
C ALA A 623 -16.73 -8.32 -14.28
N GLY A 624 -17.84 -9.00 -14.56
CA GLY A 624 -17.98 -10.45 -14.42
C GLY A 624 -17.70 -11.28 -15.67
N GLY A 625 -17.22 -10.67 -16.77
CA GLY A 625 -16.96 -11.39 -18.03
C GLY A 625 -15.64 -12.16 -18.05
N ASP A 626 -15.56 -13.17 -18.92
CA ASP A 626 -14.35 -13.97 -19.12
C ASP A 626 -13.24 -13.15 -19.80
N ALA A 627 -12.01 -13.28 -19.33
CA ALA A 627 -10.86 -12.52 -19.84
C ALA A 627 -10.40 -12.94 -21.26
N ALA A 628 -10.91 -14.05 -21.81
CA ALA A 628 -10.69 -14.46 -23.19
C ALA A 628 -11.41 -13.52 -24.19
N LEU A 629 -12.49 -12.85 -23.78
CA LEU A 629 -13.13 -11.82 -24.58
C LEU A 629 -12.33 -10.51 -24.52
N ALA A 630 -12.11 -9.91 -25.68
CA ALA A 630 -11.45 -8.61 -25.83
C ALA A 630 -12.04 -7.56 -24.87
N LYS A 631 -11.16 -6.79 -24.23
CA LYS A 631 -11.55 -5.88 -23.14
C LYS A 631 -12.52 -4.80 -23.63
N GLU A 632 -12.28 -4.22 -24.79
CA GLU A 632 -12.94 -2.99 -25.22
C GLU A 632 -13.49 -3.15 -26.62
N ARG A 633 -14.73 -2.72 -26.84
CA ARG A 633 -15.32 -2.62 -28.17
C ARG A 633 -16.20 -1.40 -28.28
N PHE A 634 -16.07 -0.69 -29.38
CA PHE A 634 -16.81 0.53 -29.66
C PHE A 634 -17.49 0.45 -31.02
N GLU A 635 -18.74 0.87 -31.09
CA GLU A 635 -19.53 0.94 -32.31
C GLU A 635 -20.21 2.30 -32.42
N ALA A 636 -20.29 2.85 -33.61
CA ALA A 636 -20.95 4.12 -33.89
C ALA A 636 -21.67 4.08 -35.25
N PHE A 637 -22.82 4.73 -35.33
CA PHE A 637 -23.73 4.72 -36.48
C PHE A 637 -24.28 6.13 -36.73
N GLY A 638 -24.32 6.56 -37.99
CA GLY A 638 -24.93 7.83 -38.42
C GLY A 638 -24.46 8.23 -39.83
N ASP A 639 -25.21 9.08 -40.54
CA ASP A 639 -24.83 9.59 -41.87
C ASP A 639 -24.59 8.47 -42.93
N GLY A 640 -25.29 7.34 -42.80
CA GLY A 640 -25.06 6.15 -43.65
C GLY A 640 -23.68 5.49 -43.45
N ARG A 641 -23.01 5.82 -42.35
CA ARG A 641 -21.71 5.29 -41.92
C ARG A 641 -21.90 4.41 -40.69
N ALA A 642 -21.10 3.35 -40.60
CA ALA A 642 -20.98 2.55 -39.40
C ALA A 642 -19.52 2.20 -39.12
N LEU A 643 -19.16 2.12 -37.84
CA LEU A 643 -17.80 1.80 -37.40
C LEU A 643 -17.85 0.73 -36.31
N VAL A 644 -16.90 -0.21 -36.36
CA VAL A 644 -16.63 -1.16 -35.28
C VAL A 644 -15.14 -1.09 -34.94
N LEU A 645 -14.80 -0.79 -33.69
CA LEU A 645 -13.44 -0.82 -33.16
C LEU A 645 -13.36 -1.92 -32.10
N ASP A 646 -12.38 -2.82 -32.24
CA ASP A 646 -12.14 -3.93 -31.32
C ASP A 646 -10.74 -3.83 -30.68
N ASP A 647 -10.73 -3.59 -29.36
CA ASP A 647 -9.59 -3.44 -28.43
C ASP A 647 -8.37 -2.68 -28.98
N PHE A 648 -8.61 -1.66 -29.82
CA PHE A 648 -7.55 -0.85 -30.44
C PHE A 648 -6.51 -1.70 -31.20
N LEU A 649 -6.98 -2.80 -31.81
CA LEU A 649 -6.22 -3.65 -32.74
C LEU A 649 -6.82 -3.61 -34.13
N VAL A 650 -8.14 -3.55 -34.22
CA VAL A 650 -8.89 -3.60 -35.48
C VAL A 650 -9.95 -2.52 -35.47
N THR A 651 -10.03 -1.75 -36.55
CA THR A 651 -11.16 -0.84 -36.84
C THR A 651 -11.73 -1.18 -38.20
N GLU A 652 -13.04 -1.35 -38.26
CA GLU A 652 -13.82 -1.62 -39.46
C GLU A 652 -14.71 -0.42 -39.75
N LEU A 653 -14.66 0.08 -40.98
CA LEU A 653 -15.42 1.23 -41.44
C LEU A 653 -16.36 0.79 -42.56
N TYR A 654 -17.63 1.16 -42.47
CA TYR A 654 -18.67 0.81 -43.42
C TYR A 654 -19.31 2.07 -43.99
N GLN A 655 -19.33 2.20 -45.31
CA GLN A 655 -19.97 3.33 -46.00
C GLN A 655 -20.33 2.93 -47.43
N GLY A 656 -21.54 3.26 -47.88
CA GLY A 656 -21.98 3.00 -49.26
C GLY A 656 -21.89 1.52 -49.66
N GLY A 657 -22.18 0.61 -48.72
CA GLY A 657 -22.09 -0.85 -48.93
C GLY A 657 -20.66 -1.43 -48.97
N ARG A 658 -19.62 -0.62 -48.74
CA ARG A 658 -18.21 -1.06 -48.74
C ARG A 658 -17.66 -1.16 -47.32
N ARG A 659 -16.78 -2.14 -47.09
CA ARG A 659 -16.01 -2.34 -45.85
C ARG A 659 -14.55 -1.96 -46.05
N ARG A 660 -13.99 -1.16 -45.14
CA ARG A 660 -12.56 -0.85 -45.05
C ARG A 660 -12.03 -1.27 -43.68
N LEU A 661 -10.89 -1.96 -43.69
CA LEU A 661 -10.30 -2.57 -42.51
C LEU A 661 -8.96 -1.90 -42.20
N PHE A 662 -8.81 -1.43 -40.96
CA PHE A 662 -7.56 -0.91 -40.43
C PHE A 662 -7.09 -1.80 -39.28
N LYS A 663 -5.83 -2.26 -39.33
CA LYS A 663 -5.21 -3.10 -38.29
C LYS A 663 -3.88 -2.52 -37.85
N SER A 664 -3.58 -2.64 -36.56
CA SER A 664 -2.25 -2.36 -36.00
C SER A 664 -1.56 -3.66 -35.59
N GLY A 665 -0.22 -3.68 -35.62
CA GLY A 665 0.57 -4.87 -35.25
C GLY A 665 0.60 -5.15 -33.74
N LYS A 666 0.20 -4.18 -32.91
CA LYS A 666 0.07 -4.29 -31.46
C LYS A 666 -1.02 -3.34 -30.99
N ARG A 667 -1.57 -3.61 -29.80
CA ARG A 667 -2.57 -2.73 -29.17
C ARG A 667 -2.03 -1.32 -29.00
N ASP A 668 -2.66 -0.39 -29.70
CA ASP A 668 -2.33 1.03 -29.64
C ASP A 668 -3.42 1.79 -28.90
N LYS A 669 -3.25 1.97 -27.59
CA LYS A 669 -4.20 2.72 -26.77
C LYS A 669 -3.91 4.23 -26.75
N GLY A 670 -2.91 4.72 -27.48
CA GLY A 670 -2.65 6.16 -27.65
C GLY A 670 -1.72 6.83 -26.64
N PHE A 671 -1.19 6.12 -25.63
CA PHE A 671 -0.29 6.70 -24.61
C PHE A 671 0.90 7.47 -25.20
N ALA A 672 1.56 6.91 -26.22
CA ALA A 672 2.70 7.56 -26.85
C ALA A 672 2.32 8.88 -27.54
N ALA A 673 1.18 8.89 -28.23
CA ALA A 673 0.69 10.06 -28.95
C ALA A 673 0.14 11.12 -28.00
N GLU A 674 -0.50 10.72 -26.90
CA GLU A 674 -0.94 11.62 -25.83
C GLU A 674 0.27 12.32 -25.17
N MET A 675 1.30 11.56 -24.75
CA MET A 675 2.51 12.16 -24.16
C MET A 675 3.23 13.09 -25.13
N ALA A 676 3.24 12.73 -26.43
CA ALA A 676 3.79 13.61 -27.46
C ALA A 676 2.96 14.88 -27.63
N GLN A 677 1.62 14.79 -27.53
CA GLN A 677 0.74 15.95 -27.58
C GLN A 677 0.97 16.87 -26.38
N PHE A 678 1.00 16.35 -25.16
CA PHE A 678 1.30 17.14 -23.96
C PHE A 678 2.64 17.87 -24.08
N ARG A 679 3.67 17.17 -24.55
CA ARG A 679 4.98 17.79 -24.81
C ARG A 679 4.88 18.94 -25.81
N ARG A 680 4.16 18.78 -26.92
CA ARG A 680 3.98 19.86 -27.92
C ARG A 680 3.21 21.04 -27.34
N GLU A 681 2.14 20.80 -26.59
CA GLU A 681 1.35 21.87 -25.96
C GLU A 681 2.18 22.74 -25.02
N VAL A 682 3.14 22.15 -24.31
CA VAL A 682 4.05 22.88 -23.42
C VAL A 682 5.21 23.53 -24.19
N LEU A 683 5.87 22.80 -25.09
CA LEU A 683 7.08 23.28 -25.78
C LEU A 683 6.78 24.31 -26.89
N GLU A 684 5.72 24.09 -27.65
CA GLU A 684 5.37 24.87 -28.85
C GLU A 684 4.25 25.88 -28.58
N GLY A 685 3.63 25.84 -27.40
CA GLY A 685 2.53 26.73 -27.03
C GLY A 685 1.26 26.53 -27.86
N VAL A 686 1.11 25.40 -28.56
CA VAL A 686 -0.08 25.09 -29.37
C VAL A 686 -1.34 25.05 -28.50
N ALA A 687 -2.50 25.25 -29.13
CA ALA A 687 -3.79 25.24 -28.44
C ALA A 687 -4.00 23.90 -27.69
N PRO A 688 -4.65 23.92 -26.51
CA PRO A 688 -4.98 22.70 -25.78
C PRO A 688 -5.79 21.74 -26.64
N SER A 689 -5.38 20.47 -26.71
CA SER A 689 -6.17 19.43 -27.41
C SER A 689 -7.41 19.01 -26.62
N GLN A 690 -7.46 19.32 -25.33
CA GLN A 690 -8.61 19.13 -24.45
C GLN A 690 -9.07 20.51 -23.98
N SER A 691 -10.28 20.92 -24.40
CA SER A 691 -10.85 22.20 -23.95
C SER A 691 -11.35 22.09 -22.51
N LEU A 692 -11.46 23.23 -21.82
CA LEU A 692 -11.93 23.25 -20.43
C LEU A 692 -13.38 22.77 -20.33
N GLU A 693 -14.21 23.12 -21.30
CA GLU A 693 -15.62 22.73 -21.41
C GLU A 693 -15.76 21.21 -21.58
N ARG A 694 -14.86 20.59 -22.35
CA ARG A 694 -14.80 19.13 -22.49
C ARG A 694 -14.43 18.46 -21.16
N LEU A 695 -13.39 18.95 -20.48
CA LEU A 695 -12.96 18.40 -19.19
C LEU A 695 -14.05 18.51 -18.14
N GLU A 696 -14.75 19.65 -18.10
CA GLU A 696 -15.91 19.88 -17.25
C GLU A 696 -17.03 18.89 -17.55
N ALA A 697 -17.49 18.84 -18.81
CA ALA A 697 -18.65 18.05 -19.19
C ALA A 697 -18.43 16.54 -18.98
N VAL A 698 -17.24 16.02 -19.31
CA VAL A 698 -16.90 14.60 -19.09
C VAL A 698 -16.83 14.28 -17.59
N SER A 699 -16.17 15.13 -16.80
CA SER A 699 -16.03 14.89 -15.35
C SER A 699 -17.40 14.94 -14.66
N ARG A 700 -18.19 15.98 -14.94
CA ARG A 700 -19.55 16.15 -14.41
C ARG A 700 -20.46 14.98 -14.77
N ALA A 701 -20.44 14.55 -16.04
CA ALA A 701 -21.22 13.41 -16.50
C ALA A 701 -20.88 12.10 -15.77
N CYS A 702 -19.61 11.87 -15.44
CA CYS A 702 -19.22 10.67 -14.71
C CYS A 702 -19.56 10.74 -13.21
N ILE A 703 -19.42 11.90 -12.59
CA ILE A 703 -19.82 12.12 -11.19
C ILE A 703 -21.35 11.93 -11.05
N LEU A 704 -22.13 12.59 -11.91
CA LEU A 704 -23.59 12.44 -11.95
C LEU A 704 -24.01 11.04 -12.40
N GLY A 705 -23.26 10.41 -13.29
CA GLY A 705 -23.47 9.02 -13.70
C GLY A 705 -23.33 8.06 -12.51
N ALA A 706 -22.30 8.24 -11.67
CA ALA A 706 -22.14 7.46 -10.45
C ALA A 706 -23.29 7.70 -9.44
N ARG A 707 -23.77 8.94 -9.32
CA ARG A 707 -24.98 9.27 -8.52
C ARG A 707 -26.24 8.63 -9.11
N SER A 708 -26.39 8.61 -10.43
CA SER A 708 -27.50 7.96 -11.14
C SER A 708 -27.53 6.46 -10.90
N LEU A 709 -26.38 5.78 -10.86
CA LEU A 709 -26.33 4.35 -10.53
C LEU A 709 -26.83 4.03 -9.11
N GLN A 710 -26.79 5.00 -8.20
CA GLN A 710 -27.29 4.84 -6.82
C GLN A 710 -28.77 5.18 -6.71
N THR A 711 -29.23 6.20 -7.44
CA THR A 711 -30.58 6.78 -7.30
C THR A 711 -31.58 6.26 -8.33
N GLY A 712 -31.12 5.85 -9.51
CA GLY A 712 -31.94 5.50 -10.68
C GLY A 712 -32.44 6.70 -11.49
N ASP A 713 -32.17 7.92 -11.01
CA ASP A 713 -32.62 9.17 -11.59
C ASP A 713 -31.79 9.57 -12.82
N GLU A 714 -32.41 10.32 -13.73
CA GLU A 714 -31.70 10.99 -14.82
C GLU A 714 -31.19 12.35 -14.35
N TYR A 715 -29.96 12.70 -14.73
CA TYR A 715 -29.36 13.99 -14.43
C TYR A 715 -29.03 14.71 -15.74
N GLY A 716 -29.44 15.96 -15.86
CA GLY A 716 -29.15 16.83 -17.00
C GLY A 716 -28.55 18.16 -16.57
N TRP A 717 -27.74 18.76 -17.44
CA TRP A 717 -27.11 20.07 -17.25
C TRP A 717 -27.03 20.83 -18.58
N ALA A 718 -26.94 22.15 -18.51
CA ALA A 718 -26.70 22.97 -19.70
C ALA A 718 -25.28 22.71 -20.23
N ALA A 719 -25.11 22.68 -21.55
CA ALA A 719 -23.77 22.72 -22.14
C ALA A 719 -23.07 24.03 -21.71
N PRO A 720 -21.80 23.99 -21.28
CA PRO A 720 -21.03 25.17 -20.89
C PRO A 720 -20.94 26.24 -21.98
#